data_AF-A0A1H0DW05-F1
#
_entry.id   AF-A0A1H0DW05-F1
#
_cell.length_a   1.000
_cell.length_b   1.000
_cell.length_c   1.000
_cell.angle_alpha   90.00
_cell.angle_beta   90.00
_cell.angle_gamma   90.00
#
_symmetry.space_group_name_H-M   'P 1'
#
loop_
_entity.id
_entity.type
_entity.pdbx_description
1 polymer ?
#
loop_
_entity_poly.entity_id
_entity_poly.type
_entity_poly.pdbx_seq_one_letter_code
_entity_poly.pdbx_strand_id
1 'polypeptide(L)'
;MQAIHVNKSRSRPFKPSVIGGLLALSGYGAFAQAPDAGRMLESIRERAPGLSNPAPADAPAVIEKPAQENHAPSADTGARVLVTQFAFSGNDSIDAQTLAAELGGFTGREIGFEALAEAAARITRFYRERGFLVARANLPAQDIAGGTVRLEIQEGRLGAVSVEPAKNVRLDPGVVRRFIAGLAPGAVIREAEIERALLLLTDLPGITVRAVLRAGAQPGTADLVVRISESPLAQARFGFDNQGNSYTGRNRLTVELSANDWLGLGEAWSAKGITSFEGLTAQTLGVSAPLGGSGLRAGLAYTNLLYKIGRDFAPLDASGEGESLSGFIAYPFMRGRQANLTGQLSLEQKNYIDRVNQAGLDVRKSSTLARLDIYGDWRDGVSGNPALTSYSLGLTRGRLSRDTLSDAAFDARSAMTNGRFSKLNWSLSRLQALPGGFTLHASLSGQQASKNLDSSEEFFLGGPGGVRAYPQGEGAGDEGWLSRLELRHGLGRMGGFGVEGFVFYDAGRVRIDKNPWDPAQLSNHRSLQGAGLGLVLTRPKALTVSVGVAFKPSSTPSTVEASHSPTFFVQLSGAPQVFAGLGSSLSDDAALSSDKFEIYGGFGLEFEQVARDGATPAGPRGATFSATPTGRQLPSYLRISDPSSSIGVRGALGLGGGLEAFWQAEAGVAYKYVPKTGPSSERPESNAATSLQDAGVGLRSPDWGAVRYGQWTMPFRDMTAKFDPFNDYGIGGAGGIIGSPGLGVGSSSVAGPVTEVGDANNDDAAFIRRQPGVWQYATPEWKGLSARIAYSNNGRRAAPDLGAGSAWGFSGSYVNGALKLGIAYEQHNQYFGIASLGRNNRGVGSSATAVTQGTSSRDWAVSLGASYTLGATTFSMLLDKLSYAESDVIPGNTVPDLQSYRRRARLFGVTHTLGAWELRASAGRASPGSCDTVSNDPALRSCSTAGLGATLVALGLNRTVSKNLSVYGTYSRIRNDGSASYNFRTGAVFASAGNTPGVGADVTGYGLGFKYRF
;
A
#
# COMPACT_ATOMS: atom_id res chain seq x y z
N MET A 1 35.03 37.72 48.85
CA MET A 1 33.84 38.56 48.61
C MET A 1 34.17 39.56 47.50
N GLN A 2 33.84 39.23 46.25
CA GLN A 2 33.98 40.16 45.13
C GLN A 2 32.76 39.99 44.21
N ALA A 3 32.19 41.13 43.85
CA ALA A 3 30.97 41.28 43.09
C ALA A 3 31.07 40.66 41.70
N ILE A 4 30.06 39.87 41.33
CA ILE A 4 29.90 39.36 39.97
C ILE A 4 28.95 40.30 39.22
N HIS A 5 29.50 40.94 38.19
CA HIS A 5 28.79 41.77 37.22
C HIS A 5 27.68 40.98 36.50
N VAL A 6 26.45 41.48 36.59
CA VAL A 6 25.34 41.08 35.71
C VAL A 6 25.53 41.76 34.35
N ASN A 7 25.83 40.96 33.33
CA ASN A 7 25.91 41.45 31.96
C ASN A 7 24.50 41.48 31.34
N LYS A 8 23.95 42.68 31.13
CA LYS A 8 22.72 42.92 30.37
C LYS A 8 22.96 42.54 28.90
N SER A 9 22.60 41.32 28.52
CA SER A 9 22.48 40.93 27.12
C SER A 9 21.29 41.67 26.49
N ARG A 10 21.61 42.51 25.50
CA ARG A 10 20.68 43.30 24.70
C ARG A 10 19.66 42.38 24.01
N SER A 11 18.38 42.69 24.20
CA SER A 11 17.28 42.22 23.36
C SER A 11 17.59 42.54 21.89
N ARG A 12 17.89 41.51 21.11
CA ARG A 12 17.87 41.64 19.64
C ARG A 12 16.41 41.75 19.20
N PRO A 13 16.03 42.73 18.37
CA PRO A 13 14.68 42.80 17.83
C PRO A 13 14.38 41.53 17.03
N PHE A 14 13.17 40.99 17.21
CA PHE A 14 12.64 39.88 16.42
C PHE A 14 12.84 40.16 14.93
N LYS A 15 13.49 39.25 14.21
CA LYS A 15 13.55 39.35 12.74
C LYS A 15 12.13 39.11 12.18
N PRO A 16 11.56 40.03 11.40
CA PRO A 16 10.23 39.86 10.79
C PRO A 16 10.13 38.62 9.87
N SER A 17 11.27 38.04 9.46
CA SER A 17 11.32 36.78 8.70
C SER A 17 10.86 35.55 9.49
N VAL A 18 11.00 35.53 10.83
CA VAL A 18 10.53 34.42 11.68
C VAL A 18 9.02 34.48 11.89
N ILE A 19 8.48 35.69 12.02
CA ILE A 19 7.03 35.94 12.07
C ILE A 19 6.40 35.72 10.69
N GLY A 20 7.09 36.09 9.60
CA GLY A 20 6.67 35.80 8.22
C GLY A 20 6.64 34.31 7.89
N GLY A 21 7.57 33.51 8.42
CA GLY A 21 7.54 32.04 8.28
C GLY A 21 6.41 31.37 9.07
N LEU A 22 6.09 31.87 10.27
CA LEU A 22 4.95 31.41 11.07
C LEU A 22 3.60 31.92 10.53
N LEU A 23 3.55 33.11 9.95
CA LEU A 23 2.37 33.67 9.25
C LEU A 23 2.13 32.98 7.90
N ALA A 24 3.16 32.54 7.19
CA ALA A 24 3.00 31.75 5.97
C ALA A 24 2.39 30.37 6.23
N LEU A 25 2.55 29.83 7.44
CA LEU A 25 1.94 28.57 7.88
C LEU A 25 0.53 28.74 8.45
N SER A 26 0.11 29.95 8.82
CA SER A 26 -1.19 30.22 9.46
C SER A 26 -2.15 31.14 8.68
N GLY A 27 -1.67 31.87 7.67
CA GLY A 27 -2.44 32.91 6.96
C GLY A 27 -3.15 32.49 5.67
N TYR A 28 -3.16 31.20 5.32
CA TYR A 28 -3.91 30.71 4.15
C TYR A 28 -5.23 30.07 4.56
N GLY A 29 -6.20 30.92 4.89
CA GLY A 29 -7.60 30.51 4.89
C GLY A 29 -7.97 29.93 3.52
N ALA A 30 -8.46 28.68 3.53
CA ALA A 30 -9.00 27.93 2.39
C ALA A 30 -8.05 27.31 1.33
N PHE A 31 -6.73 27.34 1.51
CA PHE A 31 -5.78 26.57 0.68
C PHE A 31 -5.15 25.41 1.46
N ALA A 32 -4.78 24.33 0.77
CA ALA A 32 -4.34 23.06 1.35
C ALA A 32 -3.35 23.20 2.51
N GLN A 33 -3.75 22.81 3.73
CA GLN A 33 -2.82 22.67 4.83
C GLN A 33 -1.88 21.49 4.58
N ALA A 34 -0.57 21.81 4.57
CA ALA A 34 0.49 20.82 4.52
C ALA A 34 0.29 19.80 5.66
N PRO A 35 0.46 18.50 5.39
CA PRO A 35 0.36 17.50 6.44
C PRO A 35 1.45 17.67 7.49
N ASP A 36 1.12 17.36 8.75
CA ASP A 36 2.07 17.28 9.85
C ASP A 36 2.16 15.84 10.42
N ALA A 37 3.08 15.64 11.37
CA ALA A 37 3.32 14.36 12.05
C ALA A 37 2.07 13.83 12.74
N GLY A 38 1.29 14.72 13.35
CA GLY A 38 0.06 14.39 14.05
C GLY A 38 -0.96 13.76 13.12
N ARG A 39 -1.32 14.49 12.06
CA ARG A 39 -2.26 14.02 11.03
C ARG A 39 -1.79 12.73 10.38
N MET A 40 -0.50 12.63 10.04
CA MET A 40 0.06 11.46 9.38
C MET A 40 0.01 10.22 10.29
N LEU A 41 0.38 10.35 11.56
CA LEU A 41 0.40 9.24 12.50
C LEU A 41 -1.00 8.70 12.74
N GLU A 42 -1.98 9.58 12.97
CA GLU A 42 -3.35 9.14 13.21
C GLU A 42 -3.92 8.41 11.99
N SER A 43 -3.59 8.89 10.78
CA SER A 43 -4.04 8.26 9.54
C SER A 43 -3.50 6.84 9.30
N ILE A 44 -2.33 6.51 9.89
CA ILE A 44 -1.76 5.16 9.88
C ILE A 44 -2.46 4.29 10.93
N ARG A 45 -2.76 4.87 12.09
CA ARG A 45 -3.32 4.17 13.25
C ARG A 45 -4.80 3.82 13.08
N GLU A 46 -5.61 4.71 12.50
CA GLU A 46 -7.01 4.39 12.14
C GLU A 46 -7.11 3.21 11.16
N ARG A 47 -6.04 2.93 10.41
CA ARG A 47 -5.95 1.82 9.46
C ARG A 47 -5.20 0.61 10.01
N ALA A 48 -4.67 0.66 11.23
CA ALA A 48 -4.12 -0.54 11.87
C ALA A 48 -5.27 -1.51 12.14
N PRO A 49 -5.14 -2.81 11.81
CA PRO A 49 -6.10 -3.80 12.29
C PRO A 49 -6.18 -3.63 13.80
N GLY A 50 -7.38 -3.34 14.30
CA GLY A 50 -7.58 -3.10 15.72
C GLY A 50 -7.00 -4.28 16.50
N LEU A 51 -6.03 -4.00 17.37
CA LEU A 51 -5.50 -4.97 18.34
C LEU A 51 -6.60 -5.54 19.25
N SER A 52 -7.82 -5.02 19.12
CA SER A 52 -8.98 -5.29 19.95
C SER A 52 -10.04 -6.18 19.30
N ASN A 53 -9.86 -6.70 18.08
CA ASN A 53 -10.76 -7.77 17.61
C ASN A 53 -10.14 -8.68 16.54
N PRO A 54 -10.02 -10.00 16.77
CA PRO A 54 -10.07 -10.93 15.65
C PRO A 54 -11.38 -10.69 14.90
N ALA A 55 -11.36 -10.73 13.56
CA ALA A 55 -12.61 -10.78 12.80
C ALA A 55 -13.49 -11.91 13.39
N PRO A 56 -14.81 -11.70 13.57
CA PRO A 56 -15.69 -12.74 14.08
C PRO A 56 -15.46 -14.00 13.25
N ALA A 57 -15.09 -15.10 13.91
CA ALA A 57 -14.72 -16.33 13.23
C ALA A 57 -15.81 -16.74 12.22
N ASP A 58 -15.39 -17.01 10.98
CA ASP A 58 -16.26 -17.42 9.87
C ASP A 58 -17.03 -18.72 10.14
N ALA A 59 -16.69 -19.45 11.22
CA ALA A 59 -17.40 -20.63 11.65
C ALA A 59 -17.96 -20.41 13.07
N PRO A 60 -19.29 -20.37 13.27
CA PRO A 60 -19.84 -20.39 14.61
C PRO A 60 -19.45 -21.69 15.30
N ALA A 61 -19.14 -21.64 16.60
CA ALA A 61 -18.99 -22.85 17.41
C ALA A 61 -20.31 -23.63 17.39
N VAL A 62 -20.44 -24.64 16.54
CA VAL A 62 -21.69 -25.40 16.38
C VAL A 62 -21.88 -26.30 17.60
N ILE A 63 -23.02 -26.16 18.27
CA ILE A 63 -23.53 -27.14 19.23
C ILE A 63 -24.52 -27.99 18.44
N GLU A 64 -24.23 -29.27 18.25
CA GLU A 64 -25.18 -30.21 17.63
C GLU A 64 -26.34 -30.44 18.60
N LYS A 65 -27.53 -29.94 18.25
CA LYS A 65 -28.75 -30.14 19.05
C LYS A 65 -29.34 -31.52 18.74
N PRO A 66 -29.88 -32.25 19.74
CA PRO A 66 -30.61 -33.50 19.49
C PRO A 66 -31.83 -33.26 18.58
N ALA A 67 -32.14 -34.21 17.69
CA ALA A 67 -33.32 -34.14 16.81
C ALA A 67 -34.62 -34.00 17.63
N GLN A 68 -35.57 -33.19 17.16
CA GLN A 68 -36.93 -33.16 17.70
C GLN A 68 -37.66 -34.45 17.28
N GLU A 69 -38.13 -35.23 18.24
CA GLU A 69 -39.06 -36.33 18.00
C GLU A 69 -40.42 -35.74 17.61
N ASN A 70 -40.74 -35.79 16.31
CA ASN A 70 -42.09 -35.52 15.82
C ASN A 70 -42.96 -36.74 16.09
N HIS A 71 -43.82 -36.68 17.11
CA HIS A 71 -44.90 -37.66 17.24
C HIS A 71 -45.99 -37.33 16.21
N ALA A 72 -46.31 -38.29 15.34
CA ALA A 72 -47.45 -38.19 14.44
C ALA A 72 -48.74 -38.30 15.26
N PRO A 73 -49.79 -37.48 14.99
CA PRO A 73 -51.03 -37.56 15.74
C PRO A 73 -51.72 -38.90 15.49
N SER A 74 -51.82 -39.73 16.54
CA SER A 74 -52.66 -40.92 16.56
C SER A 74 -54.03 -40.58 17.16
N ALA A 75 -55.08 -41.31 16.77
CA ALA A 75 -56.44 -41.05 17.25
C ALA A 75 -56.55 -41.43 18.75
N ASP A 76 -56.93 -40.45 19.59
CA ASP A 76 -57.09 -40.60 21.04
C ASP A 76 -58.34 -41.45 21.37
N THR A 77 -58.20 -42.78 21.36
CA THR A 77 -59.26 -43.76 21.66
C THR A 77 -59.16 -44.33 23.09
N GLY A 78 -58.37 -43.72 23.97
CA GLY A 78 -58.10 -44.19 25.34
C GLY A 78 -58.98 -43.57 26.43
N ALA A 79 -58.73 -43.97 27.68
CA ALA A 79 -59.36 -43.41 28.88
C ALA A 79 -59.00 -41.92 29.05
N ARG A 80 -59.98 -41.11 29.47
CA ARG A 80 -59.85 -39.66 29.66
C ARG A 80 -59.90 -39.29 31.14
N VAL A 81 -59.20 -38.23 31.51
CA VAL A 81 -59.13 -37.75 32.89
C VAL A 81 -59.41 -36.25 32.94
N LEU A 82 -60.27 -35.81 33.86
CA LEU A 82 -60.49 -34.39 34.16
C LEU A 82 -59.27 -33.83 34.89
N VAL A 83 -58.49 -32.98 34.21
CA VAL A 83 -57.29 -32.37 34.79
C VAL A 83 -57.66 -31.07 35.49
N THR A 84 -57.51 -31.01 36.81
CA THR A 84 -57.74 -29.82 37.64
C THR A 84 -56.48 -28.98 37.77
N GLN A 85 -55.31 -29.61 37.88
CA GLN A 85 -54.02 -28.93 38.01
C GLN A 85 -52.83 -29.82 37.58
N PHE A 86 -51.70 -29.19 37.28
CA PHE A 86 -50.43 -29.87 37.03
C PHE A 86 -49.48 -29.65 38.21
N ALA A 87 -48.87 -30.73 38.69
CA ALA A 87 -47.78 -30.71 39.66
C ALA A 87 -46.45 -30.99 38.95
N PHE A 88 -45.39 -30.28 39.32
CA PHE A 88 -44.07 -30.40 38.70
C PHE A 88 -43.04 -30.88 39.71
N SER A 89 -42.10 -31.71 39.26
CA SER A 89 -40.93 -32.12 40.04
C SER A 89 -39.67 -32.04 39.18
N GLY A 90 -38.53 -31.62 39.74
CA GLY A 90 -37.26 -31.47 39.03
C GLY A 90 -37.09 -30.13 38.27
N ASN A 91 -38.02 -29.19 38.46
CA ASN A 91 -38.00 -27.85 37.90
C ASN A 91 -37.15 -26.87 38.75
N ASP A 92 -35.89 -27.20 38.96
CA ASP A 92 -34.98 -26.41 39.82
C ASP A 92 -34.74 -24.99 39.25
N SER A 93 -34.80 -24.83 37.92
CA SER A 93 -34.48 -23.56 37.24
C SER A 93 -35.69 -22.70 36.87
N ILE A 94 -36.90 -23.26 36.82
CA ILE A 94 -38.13 -22.53 36.46
C ILE A 94 -39.21 -22.84 37.50
N ASP A 95 -39.82 -21.81 38.08
CA ASP A 95 -40.83 -21.99 39.11
C ASP A 95 -42.11 -22.67 38.57
N ALA A 96 -42.80 -23.40 39.45
CA ALA A 96 -43.97 -24.19 39.08
C ALA A 96 -45.17 -23.34 38.62
N GLN A 97 -45.28 -22.07 39.04
CA GLN A 97 -46.40 -21.21 38.63
C GLN A 97 -46.25 -20.80 37.16
N THR A 98 -45.02 -20.47 36.75
CA THR A 98 -44.69 -20.19 35.35
C THR A 98 -44.99 -21.39 34.44
N LEU A 99 -44.65 -22.61 34.88
CA LEU A 99 -44.94 -23.84 34.13
C LEU A 99 -46.43 -24.17 34.09
N ALA A 100 -47.16 -23.94 35.19
CA ALA A 100 -48.61 -24.13 35.24
C ALA A 100 -49.35 -23.17 34.29
N ALA A 101 -48.91 -21.91 34.20
CA ALA A 101 -49.48 -20.92 33.29
C ALA A 101 -49.34 -21.33 31.81
N GLU A 102 -48.21 -21.93 31.44
CA GLU A 102 -47.97 -22.45 30.08
C GLU A 102 -48.95 -23.58 29.71
N LEU A 103 -49.43 -24.34 30.71
CA LEU A 103 -50.38 -25.45 30.53
C LEU A 103 -51.85 -25.07 30.76
N GLY A 104 -52.19 -23.80 30.93
CA GLY A 104 -53.57 -23.36 31.22
C GLY A 104 -54.63 -23.82 30.20
N GLY A 105 -54.23 -24.11 28.95
CA GLY A 105 -55.13 -24.67 27.92
C GLY A 105 -55.51 -26.15 28.11
N PHE A 106 -54.83 -26.85 29.03
CA PHE A 106 -55.04 -28.26 29.35
C PHE A 106 -55.76 -28.49 30.69
N THR A 107 -55.89 -27.47 31.53
CA THR A 107 -56.60 -27.54 32.81
C THR A 107 -58.11 -27.26 32.63
N GLY A 108 -58.94 -27.81 33.52
CA GLY A 108 -60.40 -27.67 33.47
C GLY A 108 -61.10 -28.48 32.37
N ARG A 109 -60.42 -29.48 31.79
CA ARG A 109 -60.90 -30.28 30.66
C ARG A 109 -60.63 -31.77 30.88
N GLU A 110 -61.47 -32.62 30.30
CA GLU A 110 -61.19 -34.06 30.15
C GLU A 110 -60.27 -34.28 28.95
N ILE A 111 -59.07 -34.81 29.20
CA ILE A 111 -58.06 -35.07 28.17
C ILE A 111 -57.51 -36.49 28.28
N GLY A 112 -57.14 -37.07 27.13
CA GLY A 112 -56.53 -38.40 27.02
C GLY A 112 -55.00 -38.37 27.06
N PHE A 113 -54.36 -39.54 26.90
CA PHE A 113 -52.91 -39.70 27.02
C PHE A 113 -52.12 -38.84 26.03
N GLU A 114 -52.56 -38.75 24.77
CA GLU A 114 -51.89 -37.95 23.74
C GLU A 114 -51.85 -36.45 24.09
N ALA A 115 -52.93 -35.93 24.67
CA ALA A 115 -52.99 -34.54 25.11
C ALA A 115 -52.09 -34.28 26.35
N LEU A 116 -51.93 -35.27 27.23
CA LEU A 116 -50.98 -35.20 28.35
C LEU A 116 -49.53 -35.28 27.87
N ALA A 117 -49.26 -36.11 26.86
CA ALA A 117 -47.97 -36.18 26.20
C ALA A 117 -47.62 -34.86 25.50
N GLU A 118 -48.60 -34.22 24.83
CA GLU A 118 -48.43 -32.90 24.23
C GLU A 118 -48.20 -31.81 25.30
N ALA A 119 -48.84 -31.90 26.47
CA ALA A 119 -48.54 -31.00 27.59
C ALA A 119 -47.07 -31.14 28.04
N ALA A 120 -46.55 -32.37 28.16
CA ALA A 120 -45.13 -32.61 28.47
C ALA A 120 -44.20 -32.12 27.33
N ALA A 121 -44.58 -32.32 26.06
CA ALA A 121 -43.85 -31.81 24.91
C ALA A 121 -43.83 -30.27 24.90
N ARG A 122 -44.93 -29.62 25.30
CA ARG A 122 -45.02 -28.16 25.41
C ARG A 122 -44.10 -27.61 26.49
N ILE A 123 -44.04 -28.23 27.67
CA ILE A 123 -43.05 -27.87 28.71
C ILE A 123 -41.62 -28.12 28.20
N THR A 124 -41.38 -29.23 27.50
CA THR A 124 -40.06 -29.52 26.91
C THR A 124 -39.64 -28.42 25.92
N ARG A 125 -40.54 -27.98 25.03
CA ARG A 125 -40.29 -26.84 24.12
C ARG A 125 -40.06 -25.54 24.89
N PHE A 126 -40.87 -25.27 25.90
CA PHE A 126 -40.75 -24.08 26.75
C PHE A 126 -39.37 -23.96 27.42
N TYR A 127 -38.83 -25.08 27.90
CA TYR A 127 -37.46 -25.17 28.42
C TYR A 127 -36.41 -24.98 27.32
N ARG A 128 -36.54 -25.68 26.18
CA ARG A 128 -35.57 -25.58 25.08
C ARG A 128 -35.49 -24.19 24.47
N GLU A 129 -36.63 -23.49 24.32
CA GLU A 129 -36.71 -22.10 23.87
C GLU A 129 -36.01 -21.12 24.82
N ARG A 130 -35.85 -21.50 26.10
CA ARG A 130 -35.11 -20.74 27.12
C ARG A 130 -33.64 -21.18 27.27
N GLY A 131 -33.14 -22.02 26.37
CA GLY A 131 -31.73 -22.40 26.31
C GLY A 131 -31.35 -23.65 27.12
N PHE A 132 -32.32 -24.43 27.61
CA PHE A 132 -32.05 -25.73 28.24
C PHE A 132 -31.98 -26.83 27.17
N LEU A 133 -30.80 -26.99 26.57
CA LEU A 133 -30.58 -27.77 25.34
C LEU A 133 -31.06 -29.22 25.39
N VAL A 134 -30.89 -29.86 26.56
CA VAL A 134 -31.16 -31.29 26.76
C VAL A 134 -32.32 -31.53 27.72
N ALA A 135 -33.06 -30.47 28.09
CA ALA A 135 -34.19 -30.62 28.98
C ALA A 135 -35.31 -31.45 28.35
N ARG A 136 -35.97 -32.25 29.19
CA ARG A 136 -37.11 -33.08 28.83
C ARG A 136 -38.10 -33.14 29.98
N ALA A 137 -39.38 -32.90 29.70
CA ALA A 137 -40.46 -33.21 30.62
C ALA A 137 -41.03 -34.58 30.24
N ASN A 138 -41.14 -35.45 31.22
CA ASN A 138 -41.66 -36.80 31.09
C ASN A 138 -42.97 -36.92 31.88
N LEU A 139 -43.89 -37.73 31.38
CA LEU A 139 -45.10 -38.13 32.09
C LEU A 139 -44.84 -39.51 32.74
N PRO A 140 -44.50 -39.57 34.04
CA PRO A 140 -44.27 -40.85 34.72
C PRO A 140 -45.59 -41.61 34.88
N ALA A 141 -45.50 -42.93 34.98
CA ALA A 141 -46.63 -43.77 35.38
C ALA A 141 -47.13 -43.32 36.77
N GLN A 142 -48.43 -43.03 36.87
CA GLN A 142 -49.05 -42.48 38.07
C GLN A 142 -50.56 -42.77 38.09
N ASP A 143 -51.12 -42.84 39.30
CA ASP A 143 -52.57 -42.81 39.49
C ASP A 143 -53.03 -41.36 39.60
N ILE A 144 -53.93 -40.93 38.70
CA ILE A 144 -54.46 -39.57 38.70
C ILE A 144 -55.71 -39.50 39.59
N ALA A 145 -55.50 -39.35 40.89
CA ALA A 145 -56.57 -39.12 41.86
C ALA A 145 -56.84 -37.62 42.05
N GLY A 146 -58.11 -37.18 42.00
CA GLY A 146 -58.49 -35.78 42.22
C GLY A 146 -58.08 -34.80 41.10
N GLY A 147 -57.76 -35.31 39.90
CA GLY A 147 -57.45 -34.51 38.71
C GLY A 147 -56.07 -33.84 38.69
N THR A 148 -55.16 -34.18 39.60
CA THR A 148 -53.79 -33.63 39.61
C THR A 148 -52.84 -34.51 38.80
N VAL A 149 -52.25 -33.98 37.73
CA VAL A 149 -51.26 -34.70 36.90
C VAL A 149 -49.85 -34.24 37.25
N ARG A 150 -48.96 -35.19 37.56
CA ARG A 150 -47.54 -34.92 37.83
C ARG A 150 -46.69 -35.01 36.56
N LEU A 151 -45.92 -33.98 36.27
CA LEU A 151 -44.89 -33.97 35.23
C LEU A 151 -43.50 -33.92 35.87
N GLU A 152 -42.61 -34.80 35.44
CA GLU A 152 -41.23 -34.84 35.92
C GLU A 152 -40.31 -34.20 34.89
N ILE A 153 -39.59 -33.16 35.30
CA ILE A 153 -38.70 -32.37 34.45
C ILE A 153 -37.26 -32.78 34.74
N GLN A 154 -36.59 -33.22 33.69
CA GLN A 154 -35.15 -33.48 33.69
C GLN A 154 -34.50 -32.32 32.93
N GLU A 155 -33.95 -31.34 33.66
CA GLU A 155 -33.30 -30.17 33.03
C GLU A 155 -31.99 -30.53 32.31
N GLY A 156 -31.40 -31.67 32.67
CA GLY A 156 -30.12 -32.17 32.16
C GLY A 156 -28.93 -31.47 32.80
N ARG A 157 -28.01 -32.25 33.37
CA ARG A 157 -26.82 -31.75 34.08
C ARG A 157 -25.54 -32.07 33.32
N LEU A 158 -24.54 -31.20 33.45
CA LEU A 158 -23.26 -31.39 32.80
C LEU A 158 -22.52 -32.57 33.45
N GLY A 159 -22.10 -33.54 32.63
CA GLY A 159 -21.25 -34.65 33.05
C GLY A 159 -19.77 -34.26 33.01
N ALA A 160 -18.97 -35.02 32.29
CA ALA A 160 -17.56 -34.72 32.06
C ALA A 160 -17.36 -33.63 31.00
N VAL A 161 -16.39 -32.73 31.21
CA VAL A 161 -15.91 -31.79 30.20
C VAL A 161 -14.52 -32.22 29.75
N SER A 162 -14.38 -32.56 28.47
CA SER A 162 -13.13 -33.08 27.89
C SER A 162 -12.67 -32.21 26.72
N VAL A 163 -11.34 -32.12 26.55
CA VAL A 163 -10.71 -31.37 25.45
C VAL A 163 -9.97 -32.35 24.55
N GLU A 164 -10.31 -32.35 23.25
CA GLU A 164 -9.69 -33.17 22.21
C GLU A 164 -8.90 -32.26 21.24
N PRO A 165 -7.59 -32.04 21.46
CA PRO A 165 -6.76 -31.25 20.54
C PRO A 165 -6.41 -32.04 19.28
N ALA A 166 -6.35 -31.37 18.13
CA ALA A 166 -5.75 -31.92 16.91
C ALA A 166 -4.24 -32.13 17.07
N LYS A 167 -3.62 -32.92 16.16
CA LYS A 167 -2.21 -33.35 16.26
C LYS A 167 -1.18 -32.22 16.40
N ASN A 168 -1.48 -31.01 15.93
CA ASN A 168 -0.53 -29.89 15.85
C ASN A 168 -1.01 -28.62 16.58
N VAL A 169 -1.79 -28.79 17.66
CA VAL A 169 -2.19 -27.67 18.51
C VAL A 169 -1.02 -27.29 19.43
N ARG A 170 -0.61 -26.03 19.38
CA ARG A 170 0.44 -25.39 20.20
C ARG A 170 -0.15 -24.82 21.49
N LEU A 171 -1.42 -24.44 21.47
CA LEU A 171 -2.11 -23.85 22.62
C LEU A 171 -1.99 -24.71 23.86
N ASP A 172 -1.53 -24.09 24.95
CA ASP A 172 -1.35 -24.77 26.23
C ASP A 172 -2.71 -25.28 26.76
N PRO A 173 -2.81 -26.58 27.13
CA PRO A 173 -4.07 -27.14 27.64
C PRO A 173 -4.59 -26.44 28.90
N GLY A 174 -3.71 -25.88 29.72
CA GLY A 174 -4.05 -25.07 30.88
C GLY A 174 -4.72 -23.75 30.51
N VAL A 175 -4.39 -23.14 29.37
CA VAL A 175 -5.13 -21.98 28.84
C VAL A 175 -6.55 -22.40 28.50
N VAL A 176 -6.73 -23.48 27.75
CA VAL A 176 -8.07 -24.00 27.39
C VAL A 176 -8.90 -24.26 28.64
N ARG A 177 -8.33 -24.94 29.64
CA ARG A 177 -9.00 -25.25 30.91
C ARG A 177 -9.52 -24.01 31.63
N ARG A 178 -8.81 -22.87 31.56
CA ARG A 178 -9.26 -21.62 32.19
C ARG A 178 -10.55 -21.09 31.57
N PHE A 179 -10.72 -21.20 30.25
CA PHE A 179 -11.93 -20.72 29.56
C PHE A 179 -13.15 -21.61 29.81
N ILE A 180 -12.94 -22.92 30.02
CA ILE A 180 -14.03 -23.85 30.32
C ILE A 180 -14.24 -24.08 31.82
N ALA A 181 -13.45 -23.44 32.69
CA ALA A 181 -13.51 -23.66 34.14
C ALA A 181 -14.88 -23.33 34.76
N GLY A 182 -15.65 -22.43 34.14
CA GLY A 182 -17.02 -22.11 34.54
C GLY A 182 -18.04 -23.22 34.25
N LEU A 183 -17.69 -24.20 33.41
CA LEU A 183 -18.56 -25.33 33.05
C LEU A 183 -18.30 -26.50 34.01
N ALA A 184 -18.76 -26.36 35.25
CA ALA A 184 -18.54 -27.37 36.29
C ALA A 184 -19.45 -28.61 36.11
N PRO A 185 -18.92 -29.85 36.26
CA PRO A 185 -19.74 -31.05 36.35
C PRO A 185 -20.84 -30.92 37.42
N GLY A 186 -22.04 -31.38 37.10
CA GLY A 186 -23.24 -31.31 37.95
C GLY A 186 -24.10 -30.06 37.77
N ALA A 187 -23.59 -29.00 37.14
CA ALA A 187 -24.36 -27.81 36.82
C ALA A 187 -25.45 -28.10 35.78
N VAL A 188 -26.56 -27.35 35.82
CA VAL A 188 -27.62 -27.47 34.80
C VAL A 188 -27.10 -26.97 33.46
N ILE A 189 -27.35 -27.71 32.37
CA ILE A 189 -26.82 -27.37 31.05
C ILE A 189 -27.61 -26.18 30.47
N ARG A 190 -26.92 -25.04 30.35
CA ARG A 190 -27.45 -23.82 29.73
C ARG A 190 -26.68 -23.48 28.46
N GLU A 191 -27.40 -23.25 27.36
CA GLU A 191 -26.83 -22.92 26.05
C GLU A 191 -25.91 -21.70 26.14
N ALA A 192 -26.35 -20.64 26.82
CA ALA A 192 -25.62 -19.38 26.92
C ALA A 192 -24.25 -19.52 27.61
N GLU A 193 -24.13 -20.38 28.62
CA GLU A 193 -22.88 -20.58 29.37
C GLU A 193 -21.85 -21.33 28.52
N ILE A 194 -22.29 -22.43 27.88
CA ILE A 194 -21.46 -23.21 26.97
C ILE A 194 -21.07 -22.36 25.75
N GLU A 195 -22.04 -21.69 25.13
CA GLU A 195 -21.83 -20.84 23.97
C GLU A 195 -20.79 -19.75 24.27
N ARG A 196 -20.93 -19.03 25.40
CA ARG A 196 -19.96 -18.00 25.78
C ARG A 196 -18.55 -18.58 25.92
N ALA A 197 -18.38 -19.70 26.62
CA ALA A 197 -17.06 -20.32 26.82
C ALA A 197 -16.42 -20.72 25.47
N LEU A 198 -17.19 -21.31 24.56
CA LEU A 198 -16.72 -21.72 23.24
C LEU A 198 -16.40 -20.52 22.33
N LEU A 199 -17.21 -19.47 22.39
CA LEU A 199 -16.96 -18.23 21.64
C LEU A 199 -15.69 -17.53 22.13
N LEU A 200 -15.47 -17.45 23.44
CA LEU A 200 -14.25 -16.87 24.01
C LEU A 200 -12.99 -17.67 23.65
N LEU A 201 -13.07 -19.01 23.57
CA LEU A 201 -11.98 -19.83 23.05
C LEU A 201 -11.74 -19.60 21.55
N THR A 202 -12.80 -19.37 20.78
CA THR A 202 -12.71 -19.06 19.35
C THR A 202 -12.14 -17.66 19.10
N ASP A 203 -12.27 -16.75 20.06
CA ASP A 203 -11.64 -15.42 20.03
C ASP A 203 -10.12 -15.49 20.28
N LEU A 204 -9.55 -16.67 20.58
CA LEU A 204 -8.11 -16.87 20.60
C LEU A 204 -7.55 -16.90 19.15
N PRO A 205 -6.45 -16.19 18.87
CA PRO A 205 -5.88 -16.08 17.53
C PRO A 205 -5.56 -17.44 16.92
N GLY A 206 -6.09 -17.70 15.72
CA GLY A 206 -5.83 -18.94 14.98
C GLY A 206 -6.54 -20.19 15.51
N ILE A 207 -7.33 -20.09 16.58
CA ILE A 207 -8.03 -21.22 17.21
C ILE A 207 -9.42 -21.42 16.60
N THR A 208 -9.75 -22.67 16.29
CA THR A 208 -11.10 -23.08 15.86
C THR A 208 -11.62 -24.15 16.81
N VAL A 209 -12.82 -23.93 17.33
CA VAL A 209 -13.45 -24.77 18.35
C VAL A 209 -14.72 -25.43 17.79
N ARG A 210 -14.91 -26.71 18.09
CA ARG A 210 -16.18 -27.43 17.88
C ARG A 210 -16.58 -28.13 19.17
N ALA A 211 -17.87 -28.13 19.50
CA ALA A 211 -18.38 -28.78 20.69
C ALA A 211 -19.43 -29.83 20.35
N VAL A 212 -19.38 -30.96 21.04
CA VAL A 212 -20.37 -32.03 20.91
C VAL A 212 -20.85 -32.42 22.30
N LEU A 213 -22.17 -32.49 22.48
CA LEU A 213 -22.79 -33.06 23.67
C LEU A 213 -23.06 -34.54 23.42
N ARG A 214 -22.64 -35.40 24.36
CA ARG A 214 -22.89 -36.85 24.32
C ARG A 214 -23.63 -37.26 25.59
N ALA A 215 -24.33 -38.40 25.56
CA ALA A 215 -24.92 -38.97 26.76
C ALA A 215 -23.82 -39.22 27.81
N GLY A 216 -24.02 -38.73 29.03
CA GLY A 216 -23.08 -38.90 30.14
C GLY A 216 -23.24 -40.24 30.85
N ALA A 217 -22.34 -40.53 31.78
CA ALA A 217 -22.31 -41.80 32.50
C ALA A 217 -23.52 -42.02 33.44
N GLN A 218 -24.15 -40.94 33.92
CA GLN A 218 -25.32 -40.99 34.80
C GLN A 218 -26.59 -40.57 34.04
N PRO A 219 -27.76 -41.21 34.28
CA PRO A 219 -29.03 -40.75 33.72
C PRO A 219 -29.28 -39.27 34.03
N GLY A 220 -29.77 -38.53 33.03
CA GLY A 220 -29.98 -37.08 33.15
C GLY A 220 -28.70 -36.23 33.07
N THR A 221 -27.55 -36.82 32.71
CA THR A 221 -26.31 -36.09 32.45
C THR A 221 -25.85 -36.13 30.98
N ALA A 222 -25.15 -35.10 30.53
CA ALA A 222 -24.51 -35.06 29.21
C ALA A 222 -23.07 -34.56 29.29
N ASP A 223 -22.15 -35.27 28.63
CA ASP A 223 -20.73 -34.94 28.57
C ASP A 223 -20.46 -33.94 27.44
N LEU A 224 -19.61 -32.93 27.70
CA LEU A 224 -19.19 -31.92 26.73
C LEU A 224 -17.79 -32.26 26.21
N VAL A 225 -17.68 -32.48 24.90
CA VAL A 225 -16.42 -32.74 24.19
C VAL A 225 -16.04 -31.51 23.37
N VAL A 226 -14.95 -30.83 23.73
CA VAL A 226 -14.43 -29.64 23.07
C VAL A 226 -13.26 -30.01 22.16
N ARG A 227 -13.48 -29.97 20.86
CA ARG A 227 -12.47 -30.24 19.83
C ARG A 227 -11.78 -28.96 19.41
N ILE A 228 -10.45 -28.95 19.45
CA ILE A 228 -9.63 -27.77 19.15
C ILE A 228 -8.71 -28.05 17.97
N SER A 229 -8.68 -27.10 17.05
CA SER A 229 -7.74 -27.07 15.93
C SER A 229 -7.14 -25.68 15.78
N GLU A 230 -5.95 -25.61 15.18
CA GLU A 230 -5.17 -24.39 15.14
C GLU A 230 -4.64 -24.12 13.73
N SER A 231 -4.67 -22.83 13.36
CA SER A 231 -4.17 -22.32 12.09
C SER A 231 -2.63 -22.32 12.05
N PRO A 232 -2.00 -22.12 10.87
CA PRO A 232 -0.56 -21.91 10.80
C PRO A 232 -0.10 -20.78 11.73
N LEU A 233 1.07 -20.98 12.34
CA LEU A 233 1.72 -20.02 13.26
C LEU A 233 1.81 -18.65 12.61
N ALA A 234 2.56 -18.55 11.50
CA ALA A 234 2.82 -17.30 10.83
C ALA A 234 1.93 -17.12 9.59
N GLN A 235 1.41 -15.92 9.41
CA GLN A 235 0.67 -15.50 8.22
C GLN A 235 1.25 -14.18 7.72
N ALA A 236 1.19 -13.98 6.41
CA ALA A 236 1.63 -12.75 5.77
C ALA A 236 0.56 -12.29 4.79
N ARG A 237 0.32 -10.99 4.76
CA ARG A 237 -0.59 -10.34 3.82
C ARG A 237 0.12 -9.15 3.19
N PHE A 238 0.06 -9.08 1.88
CA PHE A 238 0.55 -7.96 1.10
C PHE A 238 -0.64 -7.15 0.63
N GLY A 239 -0.48 -5.83 0.62
CA GLY A 239 -1.47 -4.89 0.14
C GLY A 239 -0.81 -3.79 -0.69
N PHE A 240 -1.46 -3.38 -1.77
CA PHE A 240 -1.07 -2.22 -2.55
C PHE A 240 -2.31 -1.36 -2.79
N ASP A 241 -2.21 -0.06 -2.57
CA ASP A 241 -3.29 0.88 -2.85
C ASP A 241 -2.75 2.22 -3.36
N ASN A 242 -3.58 3.00 -4.06
CA ASN A 242 -3.25 4.37 -4.48
C ASN A 242 -3.99 5.42 -3.62
N GLN A 243 -4.24 5.06 -2.37
CA GLN A 243 -5.17 5.71 -1.44
C GLN A 243 -4.44 6.52 -0.34
N GLY A 244 -3.14 6.74 -0.52
CA GLY A 244 -2.29 7.58 0.34
C GLY A 244 -2.49 9.09 0.11
N ASN A 245 -1.74 9.89 0.87
CA ASN A 245 -1.84 11.35 0.80
C ASN A 245 -1.06 11.91 -0.40
N SER A 246 -1.61 12.96 -1.01
CA SER A 246 -1.04 13.63 -2.18
C SER A 246 0.41 14.09 -1.99
N TYR A 247 0.77 14.57 -0.80
CA TYR A 247 2.07 15.19 -0.52
C TYR A 247 3.11 14.20 0.01
N THR A 248 2.69 13.12 0.68
CA THR A 248 3.60 12.11 1.23
C THR A 248 3.63 10.83 0.40
N GLY A 249 2.83 10.74 -0.66
CA GLY A 249 2.79 9.65 -1.63
C GLY A 249 1.45 8.91 -1.65
N ARG A 250 0.86 8.83 -2.85
CA ARG A 250 -0.47 8.23 -3.06
C ARG A 250 -0.42 6.71 -3.09
N ASN A 251 0.58 6.15 -3.74
CA ASN A 251 0.76 4.71 -3.84
C ASN A 251 1.36 4.20 -2.54
N ARG A 252 0.79 3.16 -1.95
CA ARG A 252 1.25 2.58 -0.69
C ARG A 252 1.35 1.08 -0.81
N LEU A 253 2.48 0.55 -0.38
CA LEU A 253 2.65 -0.87 -0.08
C LEU A 253 2.43 -1.08 1.40
N THR A 254 1.58 -2.04 1.73
CA THR A 254 1.34 -2.53 3.09
C THR A 254 1.82 -3.97 3.16
N VAL A 255 2.66 -4.26 4.14
CA VAL A 255 3.06 -5.63 4.50
C VAL A 255 2.59 -5.88 5.92
N GLU A 256 1.80 -6.92 6.11
CA GLU A 256 1.31 -7.34 7.41
C GLU A 256 1.75 -8.77 7.69
N LEU A 257 2.42 -8.95 8.82
CA LEU A 257 2.86 -10.23 9.34
C LEU A 257 2.13 -10.47 10.65
N SER A 258 1.60 -11.67 10.85
CA SER A 258 1.01 -12.07 12.12
C SER A 258 1.53 -13.42 12.56
N ALA A 259 1.69 -13.61 13.86
CA ALA A 259 1.97 -14.90 14.46
C ALA A 259 0.90 -15.21 15.53
N ASN A 260 0.21 -16.33 15.35
CA ASN A 260 -0.86 -16.79 16.23
C ASN A 260 -0.30 -17.83 17.20
N ASP A 261 -0.47 -17.58 18.50
CA ASP A 261 -0.16 -18.54 19.57
C ASP A 261 1.25 -19.13 19.43
N TRP A 262 2.24 -18.24 19.40
CA TRP A 262 3.66 -18.61 19.28
C TRP A 262 4.17 -19.24 20.58
N LEU A 263 3.73 -18.73 21.73
CA LEU A 263 4.16 -19.13 23.07
C LEU A 263 3.19 -20.13 23.73
N GLY A 264 2.10 -20.50 23.06
CA GLY A 264 1.06 -21.37 23.62
C GLY A 264 0.11 -20.67 24.61
N LEU A 265 0.14 -19.34 24.71
CA LEU A 265 -0.64 -18.57 25.68
C LEU A 265 -1.94 -17.98 25.09
N GLY A 266 -2.27 -18.29 23.83
CA GLY A 266 -3.38 -17.70 23.10
C GLY A 266 -3.13 -16.25 22.67
N GLU A 267 -1.87 -15.87 22.53
CA GLU A 267 -1.46 -14.52 22.16
C GLU A 267 -1.43 -14.29 20.64
N ALA A 268 -1.58 -13.03 20.22
CA ALA A 268 -1.43 -12.58 18.84
C ALA A 268 -0.27 -11.59 18.76
N TRP A 269 0.69 -11.90 17.89
CA TRP A 269 1.73 -10.97 17.46
C TRP A 269 1.40 -10.41 16.10
N SER A 270 1.66 -9.12 15.90
CA SER A 270 1.47 -8.43 14.63
C SER A 270 2.62 -7.48 14.33
N ALA A 271 3.02 -7.44 13.07
CA ALA A 271 3.94 -6.45 12.54
C ALA A 271 3.37 -5.92 11.23
N LYS A 272 3.24 -4.61 11.12
CA LYS A 272 2.69 -3.94 9.94
C LYS A 272 3.67 -2.88 9.47
N GLY A 273 4.10 -2.98 8.22
CA GLY A 273 4.87 -1.96 7.52
C GLY A 273 4.03 -1.29 6.45
N ILE A 274 4.03 0.04 6.40
CA ILE A 274 3.48 0.83 5.30
C ILE A 274 4.59 1.69 4.74
N THR A 275 4.72 1.73 3.42
CA THR A 275 5.53 2.74 2.74
C THR A 275 4.77 3.32 1.57
N SER A 276 4.83 4.63 1.39
CA SER A 276 4.37 5.27 0.16
C SER A 276 5.45 5.38 -0.91
N PHE A 277 6.67 4.94 -0.56
CA PHE A 277 7.88 5.06 -1.35
C PHE A 277 8.37 6.51 -1.60
N GLU A 278 7.49 7.51 -1.65
CA GLU A 278 7.83 8.90 -1.93
C GLU A 278 8.19 9.70 -0.67
N GLY A 279 7.49 9.46 0.44
CA GLY A 279 7.60 10.33 1.60
C GLY A 279 6.88 9.85 2.85
N LEU A 280 6.52 8.58 2.94
CA LEU A 280 5.86 8.00 4.11
C LEU A 280 6.44 6.63 4.38
N THR A 281 6.89 6.39 5.60
CA THR A 281 7.20 5.06 6.12
C THR A 281 6.64 4.95 7.51
N ALA A 282 5.85 3.92 7.77
CA ALA A 282 5.31 3.64 9.09
C ALA A 282 5.45 2.17 9.42
N GLN A 283 5.74 1.89 10.69
CA GLN A 283 5.93 0.55 11.22
C GLN A 283 5.16 0.43 12.52
N THR A 284 4.34 -0.60 12.64
CA THR A 284 3.60 -0.93 13.86
C THR A 284 3.95 -2.33 14.30
N LEU A 285 4.35 -2.48 15.57
CA LEU A 285 4.53 -3.76 16.23
C LEU A 285 3.49 -3.87 17.35
N GLY A 286 2.83 -5.02 17.46
CA GLY A 286 1.80 -5.23 18.47
C GLY A 286 1.77 -6.65 19.00
N VAL A 287 1.42 -6.78 20.28
CA VAL A 287 1.17 -8.05 20.95
C VAL A 287 -0.09 -7.95 21.80
N SER A 288 -0.92 -8.98 21.81
CA SER A 288 -2.06 -9.08 22.73
C SER A 288 -2.25 -10.50 23.24
N ALA A 289 -2.67 -10.65 24.49
CA ALA A 289 -2.88 -11.95 25.12
C ALA A 289 -4.12 -11.95 26.02
N PRO A 290 -4.77 -13.10 26.23
CA PRO A 290 -5.82 -13.25 27.23
C PRO A 290 -5.25 -13.18 28.65
N LEU A 291 -6.01 -12.58 29.55
CA LEU A 291 -5.74 -12.53 30.99
C LEU A 291 -6.77 -13.40 31.73
N GLY A 292 -6.41 -14.67 31.93
CA GLY A 292 -7.32 -15.66 32.54
C GLY A 292 -8.26 -16.31 31.53
N GLY A 293 -9.46 -16.70 31.97
CA GLY A 293 -10.47 -17.39 31.15
C GLY A 293 -11.79 -16.63 30.94
N SER A 294 -11.90 -15.41 31.45
CA SER A 294 -13.15 -14.61 31.41
C SER A 294 -13.39 -13.89 30.09
N GLY A 295 -12.40 -13.91 29.19
CA GLY A 295 -12.37 -13.12 27.95
C GLY A 295 -11.63 -11.80 28.07
N LEU A 296 -11.16 -11.41 29.26
CA LEU A 296 -10.31 -10.22 29.43
C LEU A 296 -9.04 -10.37 28.59
N ARG A 297 -8.69 -9.35 27.80
CA ARG A 297 -7.44 -9.29 27.02
C ARG A 297 -6.66 -8.05 27.36
N ALA A 298 -5.35 -8.13 27.27
CA ALA A 298 -4.45 -6.98 27.32
C ALA A 298 -3.55 -6.98 26.09
N GLY A 299 -3.14 -5.80 25.65
CA GLY A 299 -2.19 -5.68 24.56
C GLY A 299 -1.38 -4.40 24.61
N LEU A 300 -0.26 -4.44 23.88
CA LEU A 300 0.69 -3.35 23.71
C LEU A 300 0.97 -3.18 22.23
N ALA A 301 1.13 -1.93 21.79
CA ALA A 301 1.62 -1.64 20.46
C ALA A 301 2.48 -0.38 20.42
N TYR A 302 3.50 -0.45 19.57
CA TYR A 302 4.40 0.64 19.26
C TYR A 302 4.30 0.96 17.77
N THR A 303 4.16 2.24 17.45
CA THR A 303 4.18 2.74 16.07
C THR A 303 5.26 3.79 15.91
N ASN A 304 6.05 3.66 14.85
CA ASN A 304 6.99 4.67 14.39
C ASN A 304 6.59 5.12 12.98
N LEU A 305 6.67 6.43 12.74
CA LEU A 305 6.32 7.10 11.50
C LEU A 305 7.44 8.07 11.13
N LEU A 306 7.84 8.01 9.86
CA LEU A 306 8.67 9.00 9.20
C LEU A 306 7.91 9.52 7.99
N TYR A 307 7.85 10.84 7.82
CA TYR A 307 7.28 11.44 6.61
C TYR A 307 8.08 12.62 6.08
N LYS A 308 7.95 12.87 4.78
CA LYS A 308 8.50 14.00 4.04
C LYS A 308 7.43 14.54 3.11
N ILE A 309 7.30 15.86 3.06
CA ILE A 309 6.31 16.55 2.22
C ILE A 309 6.95 16.88 0.86
N GLY A 310 6.31 16.45 -0.22
CA GLY A 310 6.69 16.76 -1.60
C GLY A 310 5.74 17.74 -2.29
N ARG A 311 5.79 17.74 -3.64
CA ARG A 311 5.00 18.63 -4.53
C ARG A 311 5.24 20.11 -4.25
N ASP A 312 4.17 20.90 -4.15
CA ASP A 312 4.22 22.35 -3.99
C ASP A 312 4.99 22.80 -2.72
N PHE A 313 5.10 21.91 -1.73
CA PHE A 313 5.86 22.14 -0.50
C PHE A 313 7.26 21.53 -0.51
N ALA A 314 7.68 20.84 -1.59
CA ALA A 314 9.02 20.27 -1.72
C ALA A 314 10.14 21.30 -1.50
N PRO A 315 10.02 22.58 -1.96
CA PRO A 315 11.04 23.60 -1.69
C PRO A 315 11.28 23.86 -0.20
N LEU A 316 10.28 23.66 0.67
CA LEU A 316 10.42 23.85 2.12
C LEU A 316 11.29 22.79 2.80
N ASP A 317 11.54 21.67 2.12
CA ASP A 317 12.16 20.44 2.65
C ASP A 317 11.55 20.00 3.99
N ALA A 318 10.23 20.12 4.09
CA ALA A 318 9.47 19.79 5.29
C ALA A 318 9.39 18.27 5.50
N SER A 319 9.57 17.85 6.75
CA SER A 319 9.55 16.45 7.16
C SER A 319 9.11 16.34 8.61
N GLY A 320 8.78 15.13 9.06
CA GLY A 320 8.56 14.91 10.47
C GLY A 320 8.53 13.46 10.88
N GLU A 321 8.42 13.28 12.18
CA GLU A 321 8.50 12.00 12.86
C GLU A 321 7.34 11.91 13.85
N GLY A 322 6.77 10.72 13.96
CA GLY A 322 5.69 10.43 14.88
C GLY A 322 5.92 9.10 15.57
N GLU A 323 5.85 9.08 16.89
CA GLU A 323 5.94 7.86 17.68
C GLU A 323 4.71 7.72 18.56
N SER A 324 4.20 6.50 18.71
CA SER A 324 3.11 6.19 19.63
C SER A 324 3.39 4.89 20.35
N LEU A 325 3.24 4.90 21.67
CA LEU A 325 3.17 3.72 22.51
C LEU A 325 1.76 3.66 23.10
N SER A 326 1.08 2.54 22.88
CA SER A 326 -0.28 2.31 23.37
C SER A 326 -0.39 0.99 24.11
N GLY A 327 -1.17 0.99 25.17
CA GLY A 327 -1.55 -0.21 25.91
C GLY A 327 -3.04 -0.21 26.18
N PHE A 328 -3.66 -1.38 26.15
CA PHE A 328 -5.09 -1.51 26.41
C PHE A 328 -5.44 -2.74 27.22
N ILE A 329 -6.61 -2.67 27.87
CA ILE A 329 -7.34 -3.82 28.40
C ILE A 329 -8.76 -3.83 27.81
N ALA A 330 -9.26 -4.99 27.41
CA ALA A 330 -10.57 -5.14 26.79
C ALA A 330 -11.34 -6.32 27.40
N TYR A 331 -12.60 -6.09 27.78
CA TYR A 331 -13.46 -7.09 28.39
C TYR A 331 -14.79 -7.23 27.64
N PRO A 332 -15.13 -8.44 27.13
CA PRO A 332 -16.39 -8.69 26.46
C PRO A 332 -17.52 -8.88 27.49
N PHE A 333 -18.20 -7.79 27.85
CA PHE A 333 -19.36 -7.81 28.73
C PHE A 333 -20.48 -8.73 28.21
N MET A 334 -20.72 -8.70 26.90
CA MET A 334 -21.62 -9.64 26.23
C MET A 334 -20.87 -10.30 25.06
N ARG A 335 -20.98 -11.62 24.97
CA ARG A 335 -20.38 -12.41 23.88
C ARG A 335 -21.34 -13.54 23.52
N GLY A 336 -21.95 -13.43 22.35
CA GLY A 336 -22.92 -14.38 21.82
C GLY A 336 -22.93 -14.36 20.29
N ARG A 337 -23.69 -15.27 19.67
CA ARG A 337 -23.86 -15.27 18.20
C ARG A 337 -24.62 -14.05 17.69
N GLN A 338 -25.65 -13.62 18.42
CA GLN A 338 -26.55 -12.54 17.99
C GLN A 338 -26.13 -11.15 18.48
N ALA A 339 -25.51 -11.04 19.66
CA ALA A 339 -25.15 -9.75 20.24
C ALA A 339 -23.80 -9.84 20.95
N ASN A 340 -22.98 -8.81 20.75
CA ASN A 340 -21.67 -8.65 21.39
C ASN A 340 -21.54 -7.22 21.90
N LEU A 341 -20.92 -7.06 23.08
CA LEU A 341 -20.63 -5.78 23.71
C LEU A 341 -19.30 -5.89 24.45
N THR A 342 -18.33 -5.08 24.07
CA THR A 342 -16.99 -5.04 24.65
C THR A 342 -16.70 -3.64 25.17
N GLY A 343 -16.14 -3.56 26.37
CA GLY A 343 -15.54 -2.34 26.89
C GLY A 343 -14.03 -2.42 26.82
N GLN A 344 -13.39 -1.30 26.49
CA GLN A 344 -11.94 -1.21 26.41
C GLN A 344 -11.43 0.08 27.04
N LEU A 345 -10.41 -0.04 27.87
CA LEU A 345 -9.65 1.07 28.41
C LEU A 345 -8.27 1.07 27.75
N SER A 346 -7.89 2.21 27.15
CA SER A 346 -6.60 2.38 26.48
C SER A 346 -5.85 3.57 27.06
N LEU A 347 -4.53 3.43 27.20
CA LEU A 347 -3.60 4.49 27.54
C LEU A 347 -2.62 4.66 26.40
N GLU A 348 -2.31 5.90 26.05
CA GLU A 348 -1.43 6.21 24.94
C GLU A 348 -0.53 7.41 25.22
N GLN A 349 0.72 7.27 24.80
CA GLN A 349 1.72 8.33 24.73
C GLN A 349 2.13 8.53 23.28
N LYS A 350 2.04 9.76 22.79
CA LYS A 350 2.45 10.15 21.43
C LYS A 350 3.50 11.25 21.49
N ASN A 351 4.49 11.18 20.60
CA ASN A 351 5.51 12.22 20.42
C ASN A 351 5.59 12.59 18.94
N TYR A 352 5.80 13.87 18.67
CA TYR A 352 5.83 14.42 17.32
C TYR A 352 6.99 15.38 17.16
N ILE A 353 7.62 15.33 15.99
CA ILE A 353 8.61 16.30 15.57
C ILE A 353 8.30 16.71 14.14
N ASP A 354 7.96 17.97 13.93
CA ASP A 354 7.79 18.57 12.61
C ASP A 354 8.99 19.48 12.32
N ARG A 355 9.60 19.34 11.15
CA ARG A 355 10.81 20.06 10.73
C ARG A 355 10.59 20.76 9.41
N VAL A 356 10.96 22.04 9.34
CA VAL A 356 11.02 22.83 8.10
C VAL A 356 12.45 23.31 7.93
N ASN A 357 13.23 22.53 7.19
CA ASN A 357 14.69 22.72 7.09
C ASN A 357 15.08 24.07 6.49
N GLN A 358 14.36 24.57 5.46
CA GLN A 358 14.63 25.90 4.89
C GLN A 358 14.42 27.05 5.87
N ALA A 359 13.52 26.86 6.85
CA ALA A 359 13.25 27.84 7.90
C ALA A 359 14.09 27.63 9.17
N GLY A 360 14.87 26.53 9.24
CA GLY A 360 15.58 26.13 10.46
C GLY A 360 14.64 25.91 11.65
N LEU A 361 13.42 25.44 11.38
CA LEU A 361 12.34 25.33 12.38
C LEU A 361 12.10 23.87 12.75
N ASP A 362 12.17 23.58 14.06
CA ASP A 362 11.81 22.29 14.67
C ASP A 362 10.68 22.50 15.70
N VAL A 363 9.52 21.90 15.46
CA VAL A 363 8.37 21.92 16.36
C VAL A 363 8.21 20.56 16.99
N ARG A 364 8.30 20.52 18.34
CA ARG A 364 8.13 19.30 19.13
C ARG A 364 6.84 19.36 19.93
N LYS A 365 6.08 18.28 19.87
CA LYS A 365 4.81 18.13 20.59
C LYS A 365 4.75 16.75 21.23
N SER A 366 4.06 16.64 22.35
CA SER A 366 3.75 15.37 22.99
C SER A 366 2.29 15.32 23.43
N SER A 367 1.68 14.15 23.43
CA SER A 367 0.29 13.96 23.85
C SER A 367 0.18 12.70 24.70
N THR A 368 -0.49 12.83 25.85
CA THR A 368 -0.87 11.69 26.69
C THR A 368 -2.38 11.62 26.75
N LEU A 369 -2.96 10.46 26.43
CA LEU A 369 -4.41 10.29 26.43
C LEU A 369 -4.84 8.96 27.05
N ALA A 370 -6.01 9.01 27.69
CA ALA A 370 -6.75 7.86 28.16
C ALA A 370 -8.07 7.80 27.40
N ARG A 371 -8.44 6.62 26.93
CA ARG A 371 -9.63 6.40 26.12
C ARG A 371 -10.45 5.24 26.66
N LEU A 372 -11.75 5.47 26.83
CA LEU A 372 -12.74 4.46 27.17
C LEU A 372 -13.62 4.22 25.94
N ASP A 373 -13.57 3.01 25.39
CA ASP A 373 -14.39 2.58 24.26
C ASP A 373 -15.43 1.55 24.70
N ILE A 374 -16.63 1.68 24.13
CA ILE A 374 -17.68 0.68 24.16
C ILE A 374 -18.03 0.38 22.71
N TYR A 375 -17.90 -0.88 22.29
CA TYR A 375 -18.19 -1.28 20.92
C TYR A 375 -18.76 -2.69 20.85
N GLY A 376 -19.43 -3.00 19.75
CA GLY A 376 -20.08 -4.28 19.59
C GLY A 376 -20.81 -4.41 18.27
N ASP A 377 -21.47 -5.55 18.14
CA ASP A 377 -22.33 -5.86 17.00
C ASP A 377 -23.60 -6.56 17.44
N TRP A 378 -24.64 -6.40 16.64
CA TRP A 378 -25.92 -7.07 16.79
C TRP A 378 -26.37 -7.60 15.43
N ARG A 379 -26.78 -8.87 15.39
CA ARG A 379 -27.29 -9.56 14.22
C ARG A 379 -28.79 -9.77 14.36
N ASP A 380 -29.52 -9.33 13.35
CA ASP A 380 -30.97 -9.42 13.26
C ASP A 380 -31.41 -9.83 11.84
N GLY A 381 -32.71 -9.81 11.59
CA GLY A 381 -33.27 -10.05 10.26
C GLY A 381 -34.49 -9.18 10.01
N VAL A 382 -34.59 -8.62 8.81
CA VAL A 382 -35.74 -7.82 8.35
C VAL A 382 -36.38 -8.54 7.18
N SER A 383 -37.65 -8.91 7.31
CA SER A 383 -38.40 -9.67 6.30
C SER A 383 -37.68 -10.96 5.85
N GLY A 384 -37.04 -11.65 6.79
CA GLY A 384 -36.27 -12.89 6.53
C GLY A 384 -34.86 -12.69 5.98
N ASN A 385 -34.42 -11.46 5.69
CA ASN A 385 -33.07 -11.16 5.21
C ASN A 385 -32.15 -10.78 6.37
N PRO A 386 -30.94 -11.37 6.46
CA PRO A 386 -30.02 -11.12 7.56
C PRO A 386 -29.49 -9.68 7.55
N ALA A 387 -29.22 -9.17 8.75
CA ALA A 387 -28.60 -7.88 8.94
C ALA A 387 -27.58 -7.91 10.09
N LEU A 388 -26.60 -7.02 9.98
CA LEU A 388 -25.54 -6.83 10.96
C LEU A 388 -25.45 -5.34 11.25
N THR A 389 -25.65 -4.96 12.51
CA THR A 389 -25.47 -3.60 13.00
C THR A 389 -24.23 -3.56 13.87
N SER A 390 -23.27 -2.69 13.56
CA SER A 390 -22.06 -2.48 14.37
C SER A 390 -22.03 -1.07 14.91
N TYR A 391 -21.65 -0.90 16.17
CA TYR A 391 -21.66 0.37 16.87
C TYR A 391 -20.41 0.56 17.71
N SER A 392 -19.98 1.82 17.87
CA SER A 392 -18.93 2.19 18.81
C SER A 392 -19.13 3.59 19.39
N LEU A 393 -18.70 3.75 20.63
CA LEU A 393 -18.67 5.00 21.38
C LEU A 393 -17.33 5.08 22.12
N GLY A 394 -16.57 6.14 21.88
CA GLY A 394 -15.24 6.34 22.47
C GLY A 394 -15.15 7.70 23.15
N LEU A 395 -14.89 7.71 24.45
CA LEU A 395 -14.60 8.92 25.22
C LEU A 395 -13.10 9.02 25.44
N THR A 396 -12.49 10.10 24.93
CA THR A 396 -11.06 10.39 25.11
C THR A 396 -10.88 11.56 26.06
N ARG A 397 -9.95 11.42 27.00
CA ARG A 397 -9.40 12.52 27.82
C ARG A 397 -7.90 12.59 27.57
N GLY A 398 -7.42 13.73 27.09
CA GLY A 398 -6.02 13.91 26.73
C GLY A 398 -5.42 15.20 27.25
N ARG A 399 -4.09 15.26 27.20
CA ARG A 399 -3.31 16.48 27.41
C ARG A 399 -2.24 16.56 26.32
N LEU A 400 -2.35 17.60 25.49
CA LEU A 400 -1.30 18.01 24.56
C LEU A 400 -0.30 18.91 25.29
N SER A 401 0.99 18.72 25.01
CA SER A 401 2.07 19.62 25.37
C SER A 401 2.78 20.06 24.11
N ARG A 402 2.90 21.38 23.93
CA ARG A 402 3.81 21.99 22.94
C ARG A 402 5.15 22.25 23.61
N ASP A 403 6.13 21.44 23.26
CA ASP A 403 7.43 21.41 23.96
C ASP A 403 8.40 22.47 23.40
N THR A 404 8.16 22.94 22.17
CA THR A 404 8.86 24.10 21.59
C THR A 404 8.25 25.42 22.08
N LEU A 405 9.02 26.25 22.78
CA LEU A 405 8.54 27.50 23.40
C LEU A 405 7.89 28.49 22.42
N SER A 406 8.44 28.64 21.21
CA SER A 406 7.90 29.54 20.19
C SER A 406 6.54 29.08 19.66
N ASP A 407 6.38 27.76 19.50
CA ASP A 407 5.11 27.14 19.08
C ASP A 407 4.06 27.29 20.18
N ALA A 408 4.41 27.02 21.44
CA ALA A 408 3.52 27.24 22.59
C ALA A 408 3.09 28.71 22.74
N ALA A 409 3.99 29.66 22.50
CA ALA A 409 3.69 31.09 22.58
C ALA A 409 2.80 31.58 21.42
N PHE A 410 2.91 30.96 20.24
CA PHE A 410 2.03 31.23 19.10
C PHE A 410 0.63 30.64 19.34
N ASP A 411 0.55 29.39 19.80
CA ASP A 411 -0.71 28.72 20.12
C ASP A 411 -1.53 29.45 21.18
N ALA A 412 -0.89 30.00 22.21
CA ALA A 412 -1.54 30.77 23.27
C ALA A 412 -2.26 32.03 22.77
N ARG A 413 -2.02 32.46 21.52
CA ARG A 413 -2.67 33.61 20.86
C ARG A 413 -3.46 33.25 19.61
N SER A 414 -3.58 31.95 19.30
CA SER A 414 -4.24 31.45 18.09
C SER A 414 -5.27 30.38 18.46
N ALA A 415 -5.13 29.15 17.94
CA ALA A 415 -6.08 28.06 18.14
C ALA A 415 -6.17 27.60 19.61
N MET A 416 -5.19 27.92 20.45
CA MET A 416 -5.15 27.54 21.88
C MET A 416 -5.35 26.03 22.08
N THR A 417 -4.72 25.17 21.27
CA THR A 417 -4.94 23.72 21.33
C THR A 417 -4.14 23.05 22.46
N ASN A 418 -3.08 23.70 22.97
CA ASN A 418 -2.23 23.20 24.06
C ASN A 418 -3.03 22.96 25.36
N GLY A 419 -2.62 21.95 26.14
CA GLY A 419 -3.25 21.58 27.40
C GLY A 419 -4.30 20.47 27.28
N ARG A 420 -5.27 20.46 28.21
CA ARG A 420 -6.23 19.36 28.36
C ARG A 420 -7.37 19.47 27.33
N PHE A 421 -7.76 18.33 26.75
CA PHE A 421 -8.91 18.22 25.88
C PHE A 421 -9.74 16.96 26.20
N SER A 422 -10.99 16.98 25.78
CA SER A 422 -11.85 15.81 25.72
C SER A 422 -12.52 15.73 24.36
N LYS A 423 -12.67 14.51 23.84
CA LYS A 423 -13.46 14.26 22.65
C LYS A 423 -14.31 13.02 22.78
N LEU A 424 -15.46 13.06 22.12
CA LEU A 424 -16.39 11.94 21.97
C LEU A 424 -16.40 11.52 20.50
N ASN A 425 -16.00 10.29 20.24
CA ASN A 425 -16.11 9.66 18.93
C ASN A 425 -17.26 8.66 18.95
N TRP A 426 -18.05 8.61 17.89
CA TRP A 426 -19.16 7.66 17.78
C TRP A 426 -19.26 7.13 16.35
N SER A 427 -19.66 5.88 16.19
CA SER A 427 -19.95 5.29 14.90
C SER A 427 -21.09 4.27 14.97
N LEU A 428 -21.88 4.22 13.91
CA LEU A 428 -22.95 3.26 13.70
C LEU A 428 -22.90 2.82 12.24
N SER A 429 -23.00 1.52 12.00
CA SER A 429 -23.11 0.97 10.66
C SER A 429 -24.10 -0.18 10.63
N ARG A 430 -24.77 -0.35 9.49
CA ARG A 430 -25.68 -1.45 9.23
C ARG A 430 -25.40 -2.03 7.85
N LEU A 431 -25.15 -3.33 7.80
CA LEU A 431 -25.11 -4.14 6.60
C LEU A 431 -26.43 -4.92 6.52
N GLN A 432 -27.25 -4.62 5.54
CA GLN A 432 -28.58 -5.19 5.36
C GLN A 432 -28.61 -5.96 4.03
N ALA A 433 -28.84 -7.27 4.10
CA ALA A 433 -29.21 -8.02 2.91
C ALA A 433 -30.61 -7.57 2.44
N LEU A 434 -30.76 -7.35 1.14
CA LEU A 434 -31.99 -6.93 0.49
C LEU A 434 -32.43 -8.00 -0.54
N PRO A 435 -33.71 -8.03 -0.93
CA PRO A 435 -34.18 -8.91 -1.99
C PRO A 435 -33.39 -8.76 -3.29
N GLY A 436 -33.32 -9.83 -4.09
CA GLY A 436 -32.65 -9.80 -5.40
C GLY A 436 -31.13 -9.85 -5.36
N GLY A 437 -30.53 -10.32 -4.24
CA GLY A 437 -29.07 -10.46 -4.11
C GLY A 437 -28.34 -9.13 -3.90
N PHE A 438 -29.06 -8.09 -3.48
CA PHE A 438 -28.49 -6.80 -3.11
C PHE A 438 -28.09 -6.78 -1.65
N THR A 439 -27.05 -6.01 -1.33
CA THR A 439 -26.67 -5.71 0.06
C THR A 439 -26.43 -4.22 0.20
N LEU A 440 -27.10 -3.59 1.17
CA LEU A 440 -26.92 -2.17 1.49
C LEU A 440 -26.04 -2.04 2.73
N HIS A 441 -24.93 -1.32 2.59
CA HIS A 441 -24.10 -0.88 3.70
C HIS A 441 -24.34 0.62 3.94
N ALA A 442 -24.86 0.95 5.13
CA ALA A 442 -25.00 2.33 5.59
C ALA A 442 -24.10 2.54 6.81
N SER A 443 -23.33 3.63 6.85
CA SER A 443 -22.54 4.01 8.01
C SER A 443 -22.63 5.50 8.32
N LEU A 444 -22.56 5.83 9.59
CA LEU A 444 -22.53 7.18 10.13
C LEU A 444 -21.49 7.23 11.25
N SER A 445 -20.59 8.20 11.22
CA SER A 445 -19.60 8.44 12.28
C SER A 445 -19.46 9.93 12.56
N GLY A 446 -18.92 10.26 13.72
CA GLY A 446 -18.63 11.64 14.05
C GLY A 446 -17.73 11.83 15.26
N GLN A 447 -17.38 13.10 15.47
CA GLN A 447 -16.53 13.57 16.56
C GLN A 447 -17.10 14.86 17.15
N GLN A 448 -17.06 14.96 18.48
CA GLN A 448 -17.35 16.17 19.23
C GLN A 448 -16.18 16.49 20.16
N ALA A 449 -15.85 17.77 20.33
CA ALA A 449 -14.65 18.21 21.03
C ALA A 449 -14.99 19.27 22.09
N SER A 450 -14.26 19.23 23.21
CA SER A 450 -14.43 20.21 24.30
C SER A 450 -13.81 21.58 23.98
N LYS A 451 -12.85 21.62 23.06
CA LYS A 451 -12.06 22.80 22.67
C LYS A 451 -11.44 22.56 21.28
N ASN A 452 -10.69 23.55 20.79
CA ASN A 452 -9.87 23.39 19.60
C ASN A 452 -8.81 22.31 19.82
N LEU A 453 -8.68 21.40 18.87
CA LEU A 453 -7.80 20.24 18.88
C LEU A 453 -6.57 20.52 18.03
N ASP A 454 -5.49 19.79 18.31
CA ASP A 454 -4.38 19.69 17.38
C ASP A 454 -4.75 18.71 16.26
N SER A 455 -4.17 18.89 15.08
CA SER A 455 -4.36 18.04 13.90
C SER A 455 -4.14 16.54 14.15
N SER A 456 -3.39 16.17 15.20
CA SER A 456 -3.27 14.79 15.67
C SER A 456 -4.55 14.18 16.26
N GLU A 457 -5.55 15.00 16.55
CA GLU A 457 -6.77 14.61 17.25
C GLU A 457 -8.07 15.06 16.54
N GLU A 458 -7.95 15.77 15.42
CA GLU A 458 -9.05 16.25 14.56
C GLU A 458 -9.76 15.12 13.78
N PHE A 459 -10.93 15.44 13.25
CA PHE A 459 -11.74 14.57 12.39
C PHE A 459 -11.53 14.94 10.92
N PHE A 460 -11.30 13.96 10.05
CA PHE A 460 -11.05 14.18 8.62
C PHE A 460 -12.17 13.62 7.75
N LEU A 461 -12.67 14.44 6.82
CA LEU A 461 -13.71 14.02 5.88
C LEU A 461 -13.17 13.32 4.64
N GLY A 462 -11.96 13.67 4.17
CA GLY A 462 -11.44 13.24 2.87
C GLY A 462 -10.63 11.95 2.93
N GLY A 463 -10.73 11.17 1.85
CA GLY A 463 -9.94 9.97 1.63
C GLY A 463 -10.77 8.68 1.65
N PRO A 464 -10.09 7.52 1.62
CA PRO A 464 -10.74 6.21 1.46
C PRO A 464 -11.69 5.80 2.59
N GLY A 465 -11.36 6.17 3.83
CA GLY A 465 -12.25 5.98 4.99
C GLY A 465 -13.32 7.08 5.12
N GLY A 466 -13.19 8.14 4.33
CA GLY A 466 -14.01 9.34 4.31
C GLY A 466 -14.93 9.41 3.08
N VAL A 467 -15.05 10.61 2.52
CA VAL A 467 -15.64 10.91 1.21
C VAL A 467 -14.62 10.57 0.14
N ARG A 468 -14.80 9.42 -0.53
CA ARG A 468 -13.81 8.81 -1.43
C ARG A 468 -13.42 9.65 -2.64
N ALA A 469 -14.26 10.61 -3.02
CA ALA A 469 -13.97 11.52 -4.13
C ALA A 469 -12.85 12.54 -3.81
N TYR A 470 -12.44 12.67 -2.54
CA TYR A 470 -11.45 13.64 -2.09
C TYR A 470 -10.17 12.96 -1.57
N PRO A 471 -9.01 13.63 -1.67
CA PRO A 471 -7.75 13.09 -1.16
C PRO A 471 -7.75 12.98 0.37
N GLN A 472 -6.86 12.13 0.88
CA GLN A 472 -6.69 11.89 2.30
C GLN A 472 -6.29 13.18 3.05
N GLY A 473 -7.00 13.51 4.11
CA GLY A 473 -6.74 14.69 4.96
C GLY A 473 -7.46 15.96 4.52
N GLU A 474 -8.28 15.92 3.46
CA GLU A 474 -9.17 17.02 3.09
C GLU A 474 -10.31 17.14 4.13
N GLY A 475 -10.71 18.38 4.45
CA GLY A 475 -11.84 18.63 5.35
C GLY A 475 -11.56 18.20 6.78
N ALA A 476 -10.47 18.71 7.35
CA ALA A 476 -10.11 18.56 8.75
C ALA A 476 -10.93 19.51 9.64
N GLY A 477 -11.21 19.10 10.87
CA GLY A 477 -11.81 19.97 11.88
C GLY A 477 -12.01 19.28 13.23
N ASP A 478 -12.24 20.10 14.26
CA ASP A 478 -12.42 19.63 15.64
C ASP A 478 -13.62 18.71 15.82
N GLU A 479 -14.70 19.02 15.10
CA GLU A 479 -15.97 18.33 15.19
C GLU A 479 -16.53 18.05 13.80
N GLY A 480 -17.24 16.95 13.65
CA GLY A 480 -17.89 16.65 12.39
C GLY A 480 -18.64 15.34 12.39
N TRP A 481 -19.26 15.07 11.24
CA TRP A 481 -19.89 13.80 10.94
C TRP A 481 -19.62 13.39 9.50
N LEU A 482 -19.63 12.09 9.26
CA LEU A 482 -19.46 11.44 7.96
C LEU A 482 -20.51 10.35 7.81
N SER A 483 -21.18 10.33 6.66
CA SER A 483 -22.12 9.29 6.25
C SER A 483 -21.67 8.65 4.95
N ARG A 484 -21.83 7.32 4.85
CA ARG A 484 -21.55 6.56 3.65
C ARG A 484 -22.67 5.56 3.40
N LEU A 485 -23.18 5.56 2.17
CA LEU A 485 -24.18 4.63 1.68
C LEU A 485 -23.57 3.87 0.50
N GLU A 486 -23.65 2.55 0.52
CA GLU A 486 -23.10 1.71 -0.53
C GLU A 486 -24.04 0.54 -0.81
N LEU A 487 -24.51 0.44 -2.05
CA LEU A 487 -25.35 -0.65 -2.53
C LEU A 487 -24.47 -1.59 -3.36
N ARG A 488 -24.49 -2.88 -2.99
CA ARG A 488 -23.68 -3.93 -3.59
C ARG A 488 -24.56 -4.98 -4.24
N HIS A 489 -24.05 -5.62 -5.30
CA HIS A 489 -24.70 -6.73 -5.97
C HIS A 489 -23.68 -7.74 -6.46
N GLY A 490 -23.93 -9.03 -6.17
CA GLY A 490 -23.10 -10.12 -6.66
C GLY A 490 -23.32 -10.36 -8.15
N LEU A 491 -22.28 -10.17 -8.97
CA LEU A 491 -22.32 -10.36 -10.42
C LEU A 491 -21.90 -11.78 -10.86
N GLY A 492 -21.80 -12.71 -9.91
CA GLY A 492 -21.42 -14.09 -10.16
C GLY A 492 -19.92 -14.33 -10.02
N ARG A 493 -19.37 -15.24 -10.84
CA ARG A 493 -17.95 -15.63 -10.79
C ARG A 493 -17.32 -15.49 -12.17
N MET A 494 -16.12 -14.91 -12.23
CA MET A 494 -15.34 -14.72 -13.45
C MET A 494 -13.89 -15.14 -13.18
N GLY A 495 -13.35 -16.10 -13.96
CA GLY A 495 -11.96 -16.55 -13.81
C GLY A 495 -11.59 -17.10 -12.42
N GLY A 496 -12.55 -17.67 -11.68
CA GLY A 496 -12.36 -18.15 -10.30
C GLY A 496 -12.47 -17.07 -9.21
N PHE A 497 -12.67 -15.81 -9.58
CA PHE A 497 -13.02 -14.72 -8.67
C PHE A 497 -14.54 -14.62 -8.53
N GLY A 498 -15.03 -14.41 -7.32
CA GLY A 498 -16.36 -13.82 -7.12
C GLY A 498 -16.30 -12.35 -7.49
N VAL A 499 -17.29 -11.87 -8.23
CA VAL A 499 -17.38 -10.49 -8.69
C VAL A 499 -18.55 -9.82 -7.98
N GLU A 500 -18.30 -8.68 -7.35
CA GLU A 500 -19.32 -7.85 -6.73
C GLU A 500 -19.21 -6.43 -7.32
N GLY A 501 -20.32 -5.92 -7.85
CA GLY A 501 -20.42 -4.52 -8.23
C GLY A 501 -20.97 -3.69 -7.09
N PHE A 502 -20.49 -2.46 -6.95
CA PHE A 502 -21.02 -1.53 -5.96
C PHE A 502 -21.18 -0.12 -6.51
N VAL A 503 -22.17 0.58 -5.99
CA VAL A 503 -22.37 2.02 -6.17
C VAL A 503 -22.44 2.67 -4.80
N PHE A 504 -21.96 3.90 -4.68
CA PHE A 504 -21.91 4.56 -3.39
C PHE A 504 -22.17 6.06 -3.45
N TYR A 505 -22.55 6.58 -2.29
CA TYR A 505 -22.68 8.00 -1.99
C TYR A 505 -22.11 8.28 -0.59
N ASP A 506 -21.11 9.15 -0.53
CA ASP A 506 -20.46 9.58 0.71
C ASP A 506 -20.71 11.08 0.92
N ALA A 507 -20.97 11.50 2.15
CA ALA A 507 -21.14 12.90 2.50
C ALA A 507 -20.69 13.16 3.93
N GLY A 508 -20.18 14.36 4.21
CA GLY A 508 -19.83 14.73 5.57
C GLY A 508 -19.65 16.24 5.72
N ARG A 509 -19.63 16.67 6.98
CA ARG A 509 -19.42 18.07 7.35
C ARG A 509 -18.60 18.16 8.63
N VAL A 510 -17.65 19.08 8.63
CA VAL A 510 -16.87 19.47 9.81
C VAL A 510 -17.13 20.91 10.19
N ARG A 511 -17.03 21.18 11.48
CA ARG A 511 -16.69 22.50 12.04
C ARG A 511 -15.17 22.51 12.22
N ILE A 512 -14.50 23.46 11.58
CA ILE A 512 -13.04 23.53 11.53
C ILE A 512 -12.51 23.79 12.94
N ASP A 513 -12.90 24.91 13.55
CA ASP A 513 -12.53 25.29 14.90
C ASP A 513 -13.77 25.29 15.83
N LYS A 514 -13.67 24.62 16.97
CA LYS A 514 -14.69 24.60 18.04
C LYS A 514 -14.97 26.03 18.51
N ASN A 515 -13.90 26.79 18.70
CA ASN A 515 -13.86 28.21 19.07
C ASN A 515 -13.08 28.95 17.96
N PRO A 516 -13.77 29.63 17.02
CA PRO A 516 -13.14 30.40 15.96
C PRO A 516 -12.15 31.42 16.52
N TRP A 517 -10.98 31.51 15.89
CA TRP A 517 -9.89 32.38 16.35
C TRP A 517 -9.22 33.17 15.21
N ASP A 518 -9.30 32.66 13.97
CA ASP A 518 -8.73 33.34 12.80
C ASP A 518 -9.78 34.26 12.14
N PRO A 519 -9.62 35.60 12.20
CA PRO A 519 -10.53 36.53 11.53
C PRO A 519 -10.45 36.47 9.99
N ALA A 520 -9.39 35.90 9.41
CA ALA A 520 -9.28 35.69 7.96
C ALA A 520 -10.05 34.46 7.48
N GLN A 521 -10.52 33.60 8.40
CA GLN A 521 -11.31 32.41 8.08
C GLN A 521 -12.72 32.80 7.66
N LEU A 522 -12.96 32.81 6.34
CA LEU A 522 -14.26 33.18 5.75
C LEU A 522 -15.41 32.23 6.15
N SER A 523 -15.11 30.98 6.50
CA SER A 523 -16.09 29.99 6.95
C SER A 523 -15.48 29.02 7.95
N ASN A 524 -16.18 28.76 9.05
CA ASN A 524 -15.81 27.77 10.05
C ASN A 524 -16.41 26.37 9.77
N HIS A 525 -16.93 26.15 8.56
CA HIS A 525 -17.53 24.88 8.18
C HIS A 525 -17.02 24.41 6.82
N ARG A 526 -16.81 23.10 6.69
CA ARG A 526 -16.47 22.45 5.43
C ARG A 526 -17.34 21.23 5.22
N SER A 527 -17.98 21.14 4.05
CA SER A 527 -18.77 19.98 3.65
C SER A 527 -18.16 19.33 2.42
N LEU A 528 -18.08 18.00 2.41
CA LEU A 528 -17.64 17.20 1.27
C LEU A 528 -18.74 16.20 0.91
N GLN A 529 -18.91 15.94 -0.38
CA GLN A 529 -19.81 14.89 -0.85
C GLN A 529 -19.30 14.29 -2.17
N GLY A 530 -19.55 13.01 -2.39
CA GLY A 530 -19.10 12.32 -3.60
C GLY A 530 -19.89 11.05 -3.87
N ALA A 531 -20.02 10.70 -5.13
CA ALA A 531 -20.68 9.47 -5.57
C ALA A 531 -19.75 8.67 -6.47
N GLY A 532 -19.92 7.37 -6.54
CA GLY A 532 -19.08 6.56 -7.40
C GLY A 532 -19.56 5.14 -7.57
N LEU A 533 -18.77 4.38 -8.31
CA LEU A 533 -19.03 2.98 -8.58
C LEU A 533 -17.72 2.21 -8.72
N GLY A 534 -17.80 0.90 -8.52
CA GLY A 534 -16.64 0.05 -8.61
C GLY A 534 -16.97 -1.43 -8.63
N LEU A 535 -15.90 -2.22 -8.68
CA LEU A 535 -15.93 -3.67 -8.69
C LEU A 535 -14.99 -4.20 -7.61
N VAL A 536 -15.44 -5.23 -6.90
CA VAL A 536 -14.63 -6.04 -6.01
C VAL A 536 -14.53 -7.45 -6.59
N LEU A 537 -13.30 -7.90 -6.85
CA LEU A 537 -12.97 -9.24 -7.30
C LEU A 537 -12.36 -9.97 -6.11
N THR A 538 -13.02 -11.03 -5.63
CA THR A 538 -12.56 -11.80 -4.47
C THR A 538 -12.33 -13.25 -4.84
N ARG A 539 -11.09 -13.71 -4.66
CA ARG A 539 -10.75 -15.14 -4.60
C ARG A 539 -10.54 -15.49 -3.12
N PRO A 540 -11.43 -16.28 -2.51
CA PRO A 540 -11.40 -16.53 -1.07
C PRO A 540 -10.04 -17.04 -0.58
N LYS A 541 -9.60 -16.51 0.57
CA LYS A 541 -8.30 -16.82 1.22
C LYS A 541 -7.06 -16.50 0.36
N ALA A 542 -7.25 -15.85 -0.79
CA ALA A 542 -6.21 -15.69 -1.77
C ALA A 542 -5.95 -14.21 -2.11
N LEU A 543 -6.87 -13.57 -2.83
CA LEU A 543 -6.68 -12.23 -3.39
C LEU A 543 -8.00 -11.48 -3.42
N THR A 544 -7.95 -10.21 -3.02
CA THR A 544 -9.02 -9.24 -3.18
C THR A 544 -8.48 -8.07 -4.00
N VAL A 545 -9.18 -7.75 -5.08
CA VAL A 545 -8.94 -6.57 -5.91
C VAL A 545 -10.18 -5.69 -5.81
N SER A 546 -10.02 -4.44 -5.43
CA SER A 546 -11.07 -3.42 -5.46
C SER A 546 -10.64 -2.31 -6.39
N VAL A 547 -11.48 -1.97 -7.36
CA VAL A 547 -11.27 -0.86 -8.28
C VAL A 547 -12.52 -0.01 -8.30
N GLY A 548 -12.36 1.30 -8.36
CA GLY A 548 -13.49 2.19 -8.45
C GLY A 548 -13.14 3.59 -8.88
N VAL A 549 -14.19 4.32 -9.24
CA VAL A 549 -14.12 5.72 -9.66
C VAL A 549 -15.11 6.53 -8.81
N ALA A 550 -14.63 7.67 -8.33
CA ALA A 550 -15.39 8.57 -7.48
C ALA A 550 -15.46 9.96 -8.12
N PHE A 551 -16.67 10.53 -8.12
CA PHE A 551 -16.98 11.83 -8.68
C PHE A 551 -17.35 12.79 -7.55
N LYS A 552 -16.80 14.00 -7.61
CA LYS A 552 -17.13 15.12 -6.71
C LYS A 552 -17.95 16.17 -7.47
N PRO A 553 -18.93 16.83 -6.82
CA PRO A 553 -19.65 17.93 -7.44
C PRO A 553 -18.73 19.12 -7.73
N SER A 554 -19.06 19.87 -8.79
CA SER A 554 -18.34 21.11 -9.14
C SER A 554 -18.46 22.21 -8.07
N SER A 555 -19.51 22.18 -7.26
CA SER A 555 -19.75 23.16 -6.19
C SER A 555 -18.83 22.99 -4.96
N THR A 556 -18.11 21.87 -4.85
CA THR A 556 -17.21 21.56 -3.74
C THR A 556 -15.85 21.09 -4.25
N PRO A 557 -15.03 21.98 -4.87
CA PRO A 557 -13.71 21.61 -5.36
C PRO A 557 -12.79 21.19 -4.20
N SER A 558 -11.82 20.32 -4.48
CA SER A 558 -10.81 19.93 -3.48
C SER A 558 -9.85 21.10 -3.25
N THR A 559 -9.50 21.36 -2.00
CA THR A 559 -8.49 22.37 -1.65
C THR A 559 -7.07 21.84 -1.82
N VAL A 560 -6.89 20.50 -1.78
CA VAL A 560 -5.60 19.81 -1.97
C VAL A 560 -5.25 19.58 -3.44
N GLU A 561 -6.24 19.37 -4.31
CA GLU A 561 -6.03 19.25 -5.76
C GLU A 561 -7.08 20.03 -6.55
N ALA A 562 -6.65 21.08 -7.25
CA ALA A 562 -7.52 21.97 -8.04
C ALA A 562 -8.20 21.28 -9.26
N SER A 563 -7.93 19.99 -9.49
CA SER A 563 -8.50 19.23 -10.61
C SER A 563 -9.93 18.77 -10.33
N HIS A 564 -10.80 18.97 -11.32
CA HIS A 564 -12.16 18.43 -11.37
C HIS A 564 -12.21 16.98 -11.87
N SER A 565 -11.06 16.35 -12.07
CA SER A 565 -10.99 14.97 -12.56
C SER A 565 -11.59 13.98 -11.55
N PRO A 566 -12.26 12.92 -12.02
CA PRO A 566 -12.71 11.85 -11.15
C PRO A 566 -11.52 11.17 -10.46
N THR A 567 -11.73 10.77 -9.21
CA THR A 567 -10.73 10.09 -8.40
C THR A 567 -10.82 8.59 -8.66
N PHE A 568 -9.76 8.03 -9.24
CA PHE A 568 -9.63 6.59 -9.44
C PHE A 568 -8.92 5.96 -8.24
N PHE A 569 -9.51 4.90 -7.68
CA PHE A 569 -8.90 4.16 -6.58
C PHE A 569 -8.76 2.68 -6.92
N VAL A 570 -7.63 2.12 -6.51
CA VAL A 570 -7.29 0.70 -6.61
C VAL A 570 -6.78 0.24 -5.26
N GLN A 571 -7.23 -0.94 -4.86
CA GLN A 571 -6.72 -1.64 -3.70
C GLN A 571 -6.57 -3.13 -4.05
N LEU A 572 -5.37 -3.64 -3.85
CA LEU A 572 -5.00 -5.03 -4.00
C LEU A 572 -4.61 -5.55 -2.63
N SER A 573 -5.10 -6.72 -2.21
CA SER A 573 -4.57 -7.36 -1.01
C SER A 573 -4.73 -8.87 -1.03
N GLY A 574 -3.72 -9.60 -0.56
CA GLY A 574 -3.73 -11.07 -0.63
C GLY A 574 -2.56 -11.74 0.08
N ALA A 575 -2.61 -13.07 0.12
CA ALA A 575 -1.54 -13.90 0.66
C ALA A 575 -0.38 -14.03 -0.36
N PRO A 576 0.89 -14.09 0.08
CA PRO A 576 2.06 -14.14 -0.82
C PRO A 576 1.99 -15.29 -1.85
N GLN A 577 1.42 -16.43 -1.49
CA GLN A 577 1.35 -17.62 -2.37
C GLN A 577 0.52 -17.38 -3.63
N VAL A 578 -0.37 -16.39 -3.64
CA VAL A 578 -1.28 -16.12 -4.76
C VAL A 578 -0.61 -15.25 -5.80
N PHE A 579 0.27 -14.37 -5.35
CA PHE A 579 1.21 -13.68 -6.22
C PHE A 579 2.27 -14.65 -6.79
N ALA A 580 2.35 -15.90 -6.32
CA ALA A 580 3.24 -16.94 -6.87
C ALA A 580 2.59 -17.86 -7.88
N GLY A 581 1.26 -17.93 -7.95
CA GLY A 581 0.53 -18.85 -8.84
C GLY A 581 -0.08 -18.21 -10.09
N LEU A 582 -0.02 -16.88 -10.22
CA LEU A 582 -0.59 -16.13 -11.36
C LEU A 582 0.43 -15.84 -12.48
N GLY A 583 1.72 -15.96 -12.17
CA GLY A 583 2.82 -15.81 -13.11
C GLY A 583 3.13 -17.10 -13.84
N SER A 584 2.54 -17.26 -15.01
CA SER A 584 2.83 -18.40 -15.87
C SER A 584 2.85 -17.93 -17.31
N SER A 585 4.02 -17.40 -17.70
CA SER A 585 4.34 -16.73 -18.97
C SER A 585 3.85 -15.26 -18.96
N LEU A 586 4.60 -14.26 -19.43
CA LEU A 586 5.27 -14.21 -20.72
C LEU A 586 6.42 -13.18 -20.72
N SER A 587 7.32 -13.31 -21.70
CA SER A 587 8.18 -12.24 -22.21
C SER A 587 7.39 -10.96 -22.52
N ASP A 588 8.07 -9.81 -22.45
CA ASP A 588 7.57 -8.42 -22.55
C ASP A 588 6.67 -8.05 -23.75
N ASP A 589 6.32 -8.99 -24.64
CA ASP A 589 5.54 -8.76 -25.87
C ASP A 589 4.40 -9.76 -26.11
N ALA A 590 4.20 -10.77 -25.27
CA ALA A 590 3.24 -11.80 -25.64
C ALA A 590 1.79 -11.37 -25.44
N ALA A 591 1.01 -11.61 -26.49
CA ALA A 591 -0.38 -11.23 -26.58
C ALA A 591 -1.24 -11.99 -25.56
N LEU A 592 -2.08 -11.25 -24.83
CA LEU A 592 -3.29 -11.79 -24.22
C LEU A 592 -4.13 -12.44 -25.31
N SER A 593 -4.75 -13.59 -25.03
CA SER A 593 -5.88 -14.04 -25.85
C SER A 593 -7.11 -13.18 -25.55
N SER A 594 -8.05 -13.08 -26.49
CA SER A 594 -9.26 -12.26 -26.31
C SER A 594 -9.97 -12.56 -24.99
N ASP A 595 -10.50 -11.49 -24.37
CA ASP A 595 -11.31 -11.53 -23.14
C ASP A 595 -10.57 -11.98 -21.88
N LYS A 596 -9.25 -11.71 -21.82
CA LYS A 596 -8.43 -11.93 -20.62
C LYS A 596 -8.05 -10.61 -19.94
N PHE A 597 -8.06 -10.67 -18.61
CA PHE A 597 -7.51 -9.67 -17.71
C PHE A 597 -6.36 -10.32 -16.93
N GLU A 598 -5.20 -9.67 -16.91
CA GLU A 598 -4.01 -10.16 -16.23
C GLU A 598 -3.44 -9.07 -15.31
N ILE A 599 -3.10 -9.47 -14.08
CA ILE A 599 -2.22 -8.71 -13.20
C ILE A 599 -0.85 -9.36 -13.33
N TYR A 600 0.15 -8.56 -13.65
CA TYR A 600 1.52 -9.03 -13.84
C TYR A 600 2.51 -8.09 -13.16
N GLY A 601 3.74 -8.53 -13.01
CA GLY A 601 4.78 -7.63 -12.54
C GLY A 601 6.03 -8.37 -12.13
N GLY A 602 6.94 -7.63 -11.51
CA GLY A 602 8.08 -8.22 -10.87
C GLY A 602 8.65 -7.32 -9.80
N PHE A 603 9.29 -7.95 -8.81
CA PHE A 603 10.04 -7.28 -7.77
C PHE A 603 11.48 -7.74 -7.85
N GLY A 604 12.41 -6.81 -8.01
CA GLY A 604 13.83 -7.07 -7.99
C GLY A 604 14.55 -6.06 -7.12
N LEU A 605 15.35 -6.56 -6.20
CA LEU A 605 16.27 -5.75 -5.39
C LEU A 605 17.68 -6.28 -5.60
N GLU A 606 18.62 -5.35 -5.69
CA GLU A 606 20.05 -5.62 -5.83
C GLU A 606 20.80 -4.92 -4.69
N PHE A 607 21.50 -5.72 -3.87
CA PHE A 607 22.41 -5.23 -2.85
C PHE A 607 23.78 -5.07 -3.48
N GLU A 608 24.31 -3.86 -3.47
CA GLU A 608 25.50 -3.51 -4.24
C GLU A 608 26.59 -2.95 -3.35
N GLN A 609 27.83 -3.40 -3.53
CA GLN A 609 29.02 -2.71 -3.06
C GLN A 609 29.65 -1.95 -4.22
N VAL A 610 29.76 -0.63 -4.10
CA VAL A 610 30.26 0.25 -5.16
C VAL A 610 31.54 0.93 -4.71
N ALA A 611 32.56 0.93 -5.57
CA ALA A 611 33.83 1.65 -5.41
C ALA A 611 34.01 2.67 -6.53
N ARG A 612 34.60 3.82 -6.19
CA ARG A 612 35.00 4.87 -7.15
C ARG A 612 36.47 5.22 -6.92
N ASP A 613 37.33 4.85 -7.85
CA ASP A 613 38.78 5.03 -7.77
C ASP A 613 39.35 5.63 -9.05
N GLY A 614 40.63 6.03 -9.08
CA GLY A 614 41.28 6.51 -10.30
C GLY A 614 40.86 7.90 -10.79
N ALA A 615 40.19 8.72 -9.96
CA ALA A 615 39.78 10.07 -10.35
C ALA A 615 40.95 10.92 -10.89
N THR A 616 40.70 11.66 -11.98
CA THR A 616 41.70 12.54 -12.60
C THR A 616 42.18 13.60 -11.61
N PRO A 617 43.50 13.86 -11.51
CA PRO A 617 44.07 14.87 -10.63
C PRO A 617 43.40 16.24 -10.75
N ALA A 618 43.38 16.99 -9.65
CA ALA A 618 42.75 18.30 -9.63
C ALA A 618 43.33 19.24 -10.69
N GLY A 619 42.46 19.94 -11.42
CA GLY A 619 42.85 20.81 -12.53
C GLY A 619 41.97 22.06 -12.65
N PRO A 620 42.33 23.00 -13.54
CA PRO A 620 41.59 24.25 -13.72
C PRO A 620 40.16 24.01 -14.23
N ARG A 621 39.26 24.95 -13.91
CA ARG A 621 37.86 24.94 -14.40
C ARG A 621 37.86 25.03 -15.93
N GLY A 622 37.21 24.07 -16.60
CA GLY A 622 37.17 23.98 -18.06
C GLY A 622 38.18 23.02 -18.68
N ALA A 623 38.99 22.31 -17.88
CA ALA A 623 39.89 21.27 -18.38
C ALA A 623 39.17 20.08 -19.04
N THR A 624 37.87 19.87 -18.74
CA THR A 624 37.03 18.83 -19.34
C THR A 624 35.62 19.36 -19.58
N PHE A 625 34.87 18.72 -20.49
CA PHE A 625 33.47 19.07 -20.77
C PHE A 625 32.50 18.62 -19.66
N SER A 626 32.84 17.58 -18.89
CA SER A 626 31.90 16.97 -17.93
C SER A 626 31.82 17.71 -16.61
N ALA A 627 32.96 18.01 -15.99
CA ALA A 627 33.07 18.74 -14.72
C ALA A 627 34.53 19.12 -14.43
N THR A 628 34.79 19.92 -13.40
CA THR A 628 36.15 20.19 -12.93
C THR A 628 36.76 18.91 -12.32
N PRO A 629 37.92 18.41 -12.80
CA PRO A 629 38.63 17.32 -12.14
C PRO A 629 39.01 17.71 -10.71
N THR A 630 38.74 16.84 -9.74
CA THR A 630 38.97 17.14 -8.32
C THR A 630 40.11 16.32 -7.70
N GLY A 631 40.61 15.29 -8.38
CA GLY A 631 41.58 14.33 -7.82
C GLY A 631 41.06 13.52 -6.63
N ARG A 632 39.79 13.67 -6.25
CA ARG A 632 39.25 13.12 -5.02
C ARG A 632 38.86 11.66 -5.21
N GLN A 633 39.59 10.77 -4.54
CA GLN A 633 39.21 9.37 -4.39
C GLN A 633 38.06 9.27 -3.38
N LEU A 634 37.05 8.44 -3.67
CA LEU A 634 35.88 8.31 -2.80
C LEU A 634 35.81 6.90 -2.21
N PRO A 635 35.46 6.75 -0.92
CA PRO A 635 35.40 5.43 -0.28
C PRO A 635 34.37 4.53 -0.94
N SER A 636 34.55 3.22 -0.87
CA SER A 636 33.48 2.29 -1.27
C SER A 636 32.28 2.41 -0.33
N TYR A 637 31.08 2.16 -0.85
CA TYR A 637 29.86 2.17 -0.06
C TYR A 637 28.92 1.04 -0.51
N LEU A 638 28.07 0.59 0.42
CA LEU A 638 26.99 -0.33 0.10
C LEU A 638 25.77 0.45 -0.36
N ARG A 639 24.93 -0.08 -1.24
CA ARG A 639 23.64 0.50 -1.58
C ARG A 639 22.64 -0.60 -1.90
N ILE A 640 21.36 -0.24 -1.89
CA ILE A 640 20.30 -1.07 -2.45
C ILE A 640 19.77 -0.34 -3.66
N SER A 641 19.67 -1.04 -4.79
CA SER A 641 19.04 -0.53 -5.99
C SER A 641 17.90 -1.44 -6.43
N ASP A 642 16.98 -0.85 -7.17
CA ASP A 642 15.88 -1.55 -7.82
C ASP A 642 16.07 -1.47 -9.33
N PRO A 643 16.53 -2.56 -9.96
CA PRO A 643 16.81 -2.56 -11.38
C PRO A 643 15.59 -2.68 -12.27
N SER A 644 14.45 -3.17 -11.79
CA SER A 644 13.34 -3.50 -12.72
C SER A 644 11.96 -3.72 -12.10
N SER A 645 11.72 -3.32 -10.85
CA SER A 645 10.44 -3.61 -10.22
C SER A 645 9.30 -2.85 -10.87
N SER A 646 8.20 -3.56 -11.08
CA SER A 646 6.99 -3.03 -11.72
C SER A 646 5.79 -3.84 -11.30
N ILE A 647 4.64 -3.19 -11.28
CA ILE A 647 3.35 -3.86 -11.16
C ILE A 647 2.45 -3.32 -12.27
N GLY A 648 1.83 -4.24 -13.00
CA GLY A 648 1.02 -3.93 -14.16
C GLY A 648 -0.31 -4.66 -14.13
N VAL A 649 -1.28 -4.04 -14.75
CA VAL A 649 -2.55 -4.66 -15.12
C VAL A 649 -2.76 -4.46 -16.61
N ARG A 650 -3.26 -5.49 -17.28
CA ARG A 650 -3.58 -5.42 -18.71
C ARG A 650 -4.84 -6.21 -19.02
N GLY A 651 -5.55 -5.75 -20.04
CA GLY A 651 -6.76 -6.40 -20.52
C GLY A 651 -6.91 -6.28 -22.02
N ALA A 652 -7.67 -7.20 -22.60
CA ALA A 652 -7.97 -7.25 -24.02
C ALA A 652 -9.44 -7.61 -24.25
N LEU A 653 -10.05 -6.97 -25.26
CA LEU A 653 -11.44 -7.16 -25.68
C LEU A 653 -11.47 -7.45 -27.18
N GLY A 654 -12.05 -8.60 -27.55
CA GLY A 654 -12.27 -8.94 -28.96
C GLY A 654 -13.34 -8.03 -29.59
N LEU A 655 -13.02 -7.41 -30.73
CA LEU A 655 -13.95 -6.57 -31.50
C LEU A 655 -14.53 -7.28 -32.73
N GLY A 656 -14.14 -8.53 -32.98
CA GLY A 656 -14.54 -9.32 -34.14
C GLY A 656 -13.57 -9.19 -35.33
N GLY A 657 -13.58 -10.18 -36.24
CA GLY A 657 -12.71 -10.17 -37.43
C GLY A 657 -11.20 -10.20 -37.13
N GLY A 658 -10.80 -10.77 -35.98
CA GLY A 658 -9.39 -10.77 -35.54
C GLY A 658 -8.89 -9.43 -34.97
N LEU A 659 -9.74 -8.41 -34.93
CA LEU A 659 -9.43 -7.12 -34.31
C LEU A 659 -9.65 -7.18 -32.80
N GLU A 660 -8.72 -6.59 -32.04
CA GLU A 660 -8.77 -6.55 -30.59
C GLU A 660 -8.39 -5.17 -30.05
N ALA A 661 -9.16 -4.67 -29.08
CA ALA A 661 -8.79 -3.51 -28.28
C ALA A 661 -8.10 -3.97 -27.00
N PHE A 662 -6.96 -3.36 -26.67
CA PHE A 662 -6.23 -3.69 -25.46
C PHE A 662 -5.89 -2.43 -24.66
N TRP A 663 -5.67 -2.62 -23.37
CA TRP A 663 -5.22 -1.59 -22.46
C TRP A 663 -4.22 -2.15 -21.47
N GLN A 664 -3.34 -1.28 -20.98
CA GLN A 664 -2.32 -1.62 -20.00
C GLN A 664 -2.09 -0.43 -19.08
N ALA A 665 -1.87 -0.69 -17.80
CA ALA A 665 -1.35 0.28 -16.85
C ALA A 665 -0.26 -0.38 -16.02
N GLU A 666 0.99 0.02 -16.26
CA GLU A 666 2.17 -0.44 -15.53
C GLU A 666 2.77 0.70 -14.72
N ALA A 667 2.98 0.47 -13.43
CA ALA A 667 3.67 1.37 -12.53
C ALA A 667 5.04 0.79 -12.18
N GLY A 668 6.08 1.61 -12.32
CA GLY A 668 7.39 1.27 -11.77
C GLY A 668 7.37 1.33 -10.27
N VAL A 669 7.87 0.28 -9.64
CA VAL A 669 8.27 0.31 -8.24
C VAL A 669 9.77 0.55 -8.29
N ALA A 670 10.26 1.59 -7.63
CA ALA A 670 11.68 1.85 -7.56
C ALA A 670 12.04 1.98 -6.08
N TYR A 671 12.96 1.17 -5.59
CA TYR A 671 13.55 1.37 -4.28
C TYR A 671 15.05 1.64 -4.43
N LYS A 672 15.52 2.73 -3.84
CA LYS A 672 16.94 3.07 -3.80
C LYS A 672 17.30 3.38 -2.36
N TYR A 673 18.44 2.91 -1.89
CA TYR A 673 18.99 3.29 -0.59
C TYR A 673 20.49 3.47 -0.71
N VAL A 674 20.98 4.66 -0.36
CA VAL A 674 22.42 4.98 -0.30
C VAL A 674 22.78 5.48 1.11
N PRO A 675 23.72 4.82 1.82
CA PRO A 675 24.24 5.24 3.12
C PRO A 675 24.93 6.60 3.07
N LYS A 676 24.94 7.28 4.22
CA LYS A 676 25.57 8.59 4.42
C LYS A 676 27.10 8.48 4.39
N THR A 677 27.77 9.28 3.55
CA THR A 677 29.23 9.42 3.57
C THR A 677 29.65 10.87 3.28
N GLY A 678 29.30 11.83 4.15
CA GLY A 678 29.77 13.21 4.04
C GLY A 678 29.14 14.21 5.03
N PRO A 679 29.80 15.35 5.31
CA PRO A 679 29.33 16.36 6.28
C PRO A 679 28.20 17.28 5.75
N SER A 680 27.83 17.21 4.46
CA SER A 680 26.88 18.13 3.82
C SER A 680 25.59 17.47 3.28
N SER A 681 25.35 16.18 3.52
CA SER A 681 24.13 15.48 3.08
C SER A 681 23.31 15.04 4.29
N GLU A 682 22.26 15.79 4.63
CA GLU A 682 21.49 15.55 5.86
C GLU A 682 20.61 14.28 5.83
N ARG A 683 20.34 13.66 4.67
CA ARG A 683 19.42 12.51 4.56
C ARG A 683 19.98 11.35 3.70
N PRO A 684 19.74 10.07 4.06
CA PRO A 684 19.90 8.96 3.13
C PRO A 684 18.98 9.19 1.92
N GLU A 685 19.48 9.03 0.70
CA GLU A 685 18.63 9.15 -0.49
C GLU A 685 17.82 7.87 -0.68
N SER A 686 16.54 7.94 -0.36
CA SER A 686 15.52 6.98 -0.80
C SER A 686 14.64 7.61 -1.86
N ASN A 687 15.06 7.54 -3.12
CA ASN A 687 14.25 8.02 -4.23
C ASN A 687 13.51 6.83 -4.85
N ALA A 688 12.25 6.64 -4.45
CA ALA A 688 11.32 5.85 -5.22
C ALA A 688 10.58 6.74 -6.20
N ALA A 689 11.12 6.87 -7.41
CA ALA A 689 10.33 7.42 -8.50
C ALA A 689 9.32 6.36 -8.94
N THR A 690 8.08 6.41 -8.45
CA THR A 690 6.98 5.69 -9.09
C THR A 690 6.49 6.50 -10.28
N SER A 691 7.14 6.28 -11.43
CA SER A 691 6.60 6.73 -12.71
C SER A 691 5.73 5.62 -13.28
N LEU A 692 4.67 5.98 -14.00
CA LEU A 692 4.10 5.05 -14.97
C LEU A 692 5.26 4.55 -15.85
N GLN A 693 5.26 3.28 -16.22
CA GLN A 693 6.21 2.74 -17.20
C GLN A 693 5.52 2.69 -18.55
N ASP A 694 4.98 1.53 -18.90
CA ASP A 694 4.24 1.30 -20.12
C ASP A 694 2.73 1.29 -19.79
N ALA A 695 2.04 2.38 -20.14
CA ALA A 695 0.64 2.61 -19.78
C ALA A 695 -0.12 3.31 -20.92
N GLY A 696 -1.21 2.72 -21.37
CA GLY A 696 -1.99 3.25 -22.48
C GLY A 696 -2.98 2.26 -23.05
N VAL A 697 -3.46 2.58 -24.24
CA VAL A 697 -4.46 1.80 -24.98
C VAL A 697 -3.99 1.54 -26.39
N GLY A 698 -4.55 0.52 -27.05
CA GLY A 698 -4.25 0.25 -28.44
C GLY A 698 -5.26 -0.68 -29.10
N LEU A 699 -5.09 -0.79 -30.42
CA LEU A 699 -5.79 -1.74 -31.26
C LEU A 699 -4.75 -2.67 -31.90
N ARG A 700 -5.07 -3.94 -32.02
CA ARG A 700 -4.22 -4.90 -32.73
C ARG A 700 -5.00 -5.91 -33.54
N SER A 701 -4.36 -6.42 -34.59
CA SER A 701 -4.82 -7.52 -35.41
C SER A 701 -3.61 -8.33 -35.90
N PRO A 702 -3.75 -9.65 -36.07
CA PRO A 702 -2.74 -10.45 -36.75
C PRO A 702 -2.39 -9.96 -38.16
N ASP A 703 -3.32 -9.33 -38.87
CA ASP A 703 -3.16 -8.99 -40.29
C ASP A 703 -2.38 -7.70 -40.52
N TRP A 704 -2.57 -6.69 -39.66
CA TRP A 704 -1.97 -5.36 -39.83
C TRP A 704 -1.13 -4.90 -38.64
N GLY A 705 -1.06 -5.65 -37.53
CA GLY A 705 -0.15 -5.38 -36.43
C GLY A 705 -0.83 -4.63 -35.29
N ALA A 706 -0.12 -3.71 -34.64
CA ALA A 706 -0.63 -3.01 -33.45
C ALA A 706 -0.36 -1.50 -33.51
N VAL A 707 -1.39 -0.70 -33.24
CA VAL A 707 -1.28 0.74 -32.99
C VAL A 707 -1.60 1.00 -31.52
N ARG A 708 -0.77 1.80 -30.85
CA ARG A 708 -0.94 2.16 -29.44
C ARG A 708 -0.72 3.65 -29.20
N TYR A 709 -1.41 4.18 -28.20
CA TYR A 709 -1.26 5.54 -27.71
C TYR A 709 -1.12 5.55 -26.19
N GLY A 710 -0.26 6.41 -25.65
CA GLY A 710 -0.06 6.57 -24.20
C GLY A 710 1.38 6.86 -23.83
N GLN A 711 1.81 6.34 -22.69
CA GLN A 711 3.20 6.35 -22.29
C GLN A 711 3.84 5.00 -22.61
N TRP A 712 4.84 5.01 -23.48
CA TRP A 712 5.44 3.79 -24.00
C TRP A 712 6.96 3.89 -24.15
N THR A 713 7.61 2.74 -24.05
CA THR A 713 9.02 2.55 -24.37
C THR A 713 9.32 2.90 -25.82
N MET A 714 10.35 3.71 -26.04
CA MET A 714 10.77 4.09 -27.39
C MET A 714 11.48 2.91 -28.09
N PRO A 715 11.35 2.79 -29.43
CA PRO A 715 11.93 1.68 -30.21
C PRO A 715 13.44 1.48 -30.02
N PHE A 716 14.20 2.55 -29.78
CA PHE A 716 15.65 2.47 -29.57
C PHE A 716 16.00 1.66 -28.33
N ARG A 717 15.40 2.00 -27.19
CA ARG A 717 15.60 1.28 -25.92
C ARG A 717 15.18 -0.18 -26.01
N ASP A 718 14.01 -0.44 -26.60
CA ASP A 718 13.51 -1.82 -26.76
C ASP A 718 14.48 -2.68 -27.59
N MET A 719 15.01 -2.13 -28.68
CA MET A 719 15.97 -2.84 -29.53
C MET A 719 17.28 -3.09 -28.79
N THR A 720 17.88 -2.09 -28.16
CA THR A 720 19.19 -2.25 -27.49
C THR A 720 19.13 -3.25 -26.34
N ALA A 721 18.03 -3.28 -25.58
CA ALA A 721 17.86 -4.23 -24.48
C ALA A 721 17.84 -5.70 -24.95
N LYS A 722 17.34 -5.99 -26.15
CA LYS A 722 17.24 -7.35 -26.72
C LYS A 722 18.60 -8.00 -27.04
N PHE A 723 19.66 -7.22 -27.17
CA PHE A 723 21.01 -7.71 -27.49
C PHE A 723 22.00 -7.57 -26.33
N ASP A 724 21.55 -7.09 -25.17
CA ASP A 724 22.36 -7.04 -23.96
C ASP A 724 22.21 -8.33 -23.14
N PRO A 725 23.30 -9.05 -22.80
CA PRO A 725 23.27 -10.15 -21.85
C PRO A 725 22.53 -9.87 -20.53
N PHE A 726 22.51 -8.61 -20.07
CA PHE A 726 21.87 -8.21 -18.82
C PHE A 726 20.45 -7.64 -19.01
N ASN A 727 19.92 -7.65 -20.24
CA ASN A 727 18.65 -7.02 -20.64
C ASN A 727 18.58 -5.53 -20.24
N ASP A 728 19.74 -4.86 -20.32
CA ASP A 728 19.98 -3.50 -19.90
C ASP A 728 19.88 -3.33 -18.37
N TYR A 729 19.54 -4.32 -17.54
CA TYR A 729 19.28 -4.11 -16.11
C TYR A 729 20.53 -4.10 -15.19
N GLY A 730 20.37 -3.51 -14.00
CA GLY A 730 21.37 -3.54 -12.93
C GLY A 730 22.65 -2.76 -13.25
N ILE A 731 23.75 -3.12 -12.57
CA ILE A 731 25.09 -2.54 -12.79
C ILE A 731 25.80 -3.08 -14.03
N GLY A 732 25.33 -4.20 -14.58
CA GLY A 732 25.89 -4.83 -15.79
C GLY A 732 25.28 -4.36 -17.10
N GLY A 733 24.21 -3.55 -17.05
CA GLY A 733 23.45 -3.14 -18.22
C GLY A 733 24.26 -2.36 -19.27
N ALA A 734 23.98 -2.64 -20.55
CA ALA A 734 24.61 -2.00 -21.70
C ALA A 734 24.50 -0.48 -21.70
N GLY A 735 23.44 0.09 -21.09
CA GLY A 735 23.21 1.52 -20.92
C GLY A 735 24.32 2.30 -20.22
N GLY A 736 25.28 1.62 -19.58
CA GLY A 736 26.50 2.24 -19.07
C GLY A 736 27.51 2.65 -20.15
N ILE A 737 27.37 2.17 -21.39
CA ILE A 737 28.22 2.51 -22.55
C ILE A 737 27.36 2.80 -23.79
N ILE A 738 26.44 1.90 -24.14
CA ILE A 738 25.53 2.02 -25.28
C ILE A 738 24.41 3.01 -24.94
N GLY A 739 24.07 3.90 -25.86
CA GLY A 739 23.05 4.93 -25.66
C GLY A 739 23.43 6.07 -24.71
N SER A 740 24.63 6.05 -24.11
CA SER A 740 25.14 7.10 -23.22
C SER A 740 26.34 7.86 -23.82
N PRO A 741 26.35 9.21 -23.86
CA PRO A 741 27.48 10.00 -24.33
C PRO A 741 28.69 10.04 -23.38
N GLY A 742 28.56 9.47 -22.18
CA GLY A 742 29.41 9.83 -21.05
C GLY A 742 28.99 11.19 -20.49
N LEU A 743 29.92 11.92 -19.87
CA LEU A 743 29.69 13.29 -19.39
C LEU A 743 28.61 13.42 -18.29
N GLY A 744 28.34 12.35 -17.54
CA GLY A 744 27.36 12.38 -16.44
C GLY A 744 25.90 12.34 -16.89
N VAL A 745 25.62 11.91 -18.12
CA VAL A 745 24.26 11.69 -18.61
C VAL A 745 23.67 10.41 -17.99
N GLY A 746 22.49 10.57 -17.39
CA GLY A 746 21.66 9.45 -16.96
C GLY A 746 21.27 8.57 -18.14
N SER A 747 21.32 7.25 -17.95
CA SER A 747 21.05 6.29 -19.01
C SER A 747 19.56 6.02 -19.24
N SER A 748 18.63 6.67 -18.52
CA SER A 748 17.20 6.52 -18.83
C SER A 748 16.35 7.67 -18.33
N SER A 749 15.38 8.10 -19.15
CA SER A 749 14.42 9.15 -18.83
C SER A 749 12.99 8.76 -19.20
N VAL A 750 12.02 9.36 -18.51
CA VAL A 750 10.58 9.29 -18.80
C VAL A 750 9.97 10.66 -19.10
N ALA A 751 10.79 11.73 -19.11
CA ALA A 751 10.35 13.12 -19.19
C ALA A 751 10.46 13.70 -20.62
N GLY A 752 9.84 14.87 -20.86
CA GLY A 752 10.19 15.73 -22.00
C GLY A 752 11.28 16.73 -21.65
N PRO A 753 11.62 17.64 -22.59
CA PRO A 753 12.62 18.68 -22.35
C PRO A 753 12.37 19.40 -21.03
N VAL A 754 13.45 19.69 -20.30
CA VAL A 754 13.37 20.46 -19.06
C VAL A 754 13.12 21.94 -19.39
N THR A 755 12.05 22.50 -18.82
CA THR A 755 11.66 23.91 -19.03
C THR A 755 12.40 24.88 -18.12
N GLU A 756 12.75 24.43 -16.91
CA GLU A 756 13.26 25.28 -15.84
C GLU A 756 14.69 24.94 -15.42
N VAL A 757 15.45 25.99 -15.19
CA VAL A 757 16.78 26.00 -14.57
C VAL A 757 16.76 25.36 -13.17
N GLY A 758 15.67 25.40 -12.41
CA GLY A 758 15.64 24.71 -11.11
C GLY A 758 15.75 23.18 -11.23
N ASP A 759 15.30 22.65 -12.36
CA ASP A 759 15.06 21.23 -12.59
C ASP A 759 16.04 20.61 -13.58
N ALA A 760 16.99 21.38 -14.12
CA ALA A 760 17.88 20.86 -15.16
C ALA A 760 18.70 19.68 -14.63
N ASN A 761 18.46 18.55 -15.28
CA ASN A 761 19.20 17.33 -15.13
C ASN A 761 19.75 16.94 -16.51
N ASN A 762 20.59 15.91 -16.56
CA ASN A 762 21.18 15.47 -17.81
C ASN A 762 20.28 14.51 -18.60
N ASP A 763 18.99 14.42 -18.26
CA ASP A 763 18.08 13.41 -18.80
C ASP A 763 17.64 13.73 -20.24
N ASP A 764 17.72 14.98 -20.67
CA ASP A 764 17.38 15.42 -22.02
C ASP A 764 18.31 14.82 -23.08
N ALA A 765 19.53 14.44 -22.68
CA ALA A 765 20.49 13.76 -23.54
C ALA A 765 20.29 12.23 -23.63
N ALA A 766 19.34 11.64 -22.91
CA ALA A 766 19.18 10.18 -22.85
C ALA A 766 18.38 9.61 -24.04
N PHE A 767 18.97 8.67 -24.79
CA PHE A 767 18.28 7.92 -25.86
C PHE A 767 17.58 6.64 -25.38
N ILE A 768 18.01 6.10 -24.24
CA ILE A 768 17.40 4.90 -23.65
C ILE A 768 16.18 5.35 -22.83
N ARG A 769 15.08 5.73 -23.49
CA ARG A 769 13.95 6.40 -22.81
C ARG A 769 12.58 5.73 -23.00
N ARG A 770 11.65 6.09 -22.12
CA ARG A 770 10.20 5.99 -22.36
C ARG A 770 9.65 7.40 -22.54
N GLN A 771 8.53 7.52 -23.22
CA GLN A 771 7.97 8.84 -23.50
C GLN A 771 6.44 8.86 -23.34
N PRO A 772 5.86 9.89 -22.71
CA PRO A 772 4.41 10.11 -22.69
C PRO A 772 3.93 10.70 -24.01
N GLY A 773 2.68 10.45 -24.39
CA GLY A 773 2.11 10.97 -25.64
C GLY A 773 2.66 10.28 -26.88
N VAL A 774 3.11 9.03 -26.75
CA VAL A 774 3.65 8.23 -27.85
C VAL A 774 2.51 7.64 -28.66
N TRP A 775 2.49 7.96 -29.95
CA TRP A 775 1.87 7.14 -30.98
C TRP A 775 2.89 6.13 -31.48
N GLN A 776 2.58 4.84 -31.39
CA GLN A 776 3.47 3.79 -31.88
C GLN A 776 2.70 2.78 -32.72
N TYR A 777 3.29 2.42 -33.86
CA TYR A 777 2.85 1.34 -34.72
C TYR A 777 3.91 0.23 -34.75
N ALA A 778 3.48 -1.00 -34.59
CA ALA A 778 4.29 -2.21 -34.72
C ALA A 778 3.68 -3.11 -35.80
N THR A 779 4.48 -3.53 -36.77
CA THR A 779 4.02 -4.44 -37.84
C THR A 779 3.77 -5.84 -37.29
N PRO A 780 2.97 -6.67 -37.99
CA PRO A 780 3.06 -8.12 -37.84
C PRO A 780 4.47 -8.61 -38.13
N GLU A 781 4.78 -9.81 -37.63
CA GLU A 781 5.98 -10.51 -38.04
C GLU A 781 5.78 -11.14 -39.42
N TRP A 782 6.66 -10.81 -40.38
CA TRP A 782 6.63 -11.36 -41.73
C TRP A 782 7.95 -12.05 -42.05
N LYS A 783 7.94 -13.40 -42.10
CA LYS A 783 9.14 -14.22 -42.35
C LYS A 783 10.32 -13.86 -41.45
N GLY A 784 10.05 -13.63 -40.16
CA GLY A 784 11.06 -13.21 -39.18
C GLY A 784 11.33 -11.71 -39.12
N LEU A 785 10.80 -10.90 -40.05
CA LEU A 785 10.95 -9.44 -40.06
C LEU A 785 9.84 -8.76 -39.27
N SER A 786 10.19 -7.78 -38.44
CA SER A 786 9.24 -6.87 -37.81
C SER A 786 9.81 -5.46 -37.69
N ALA A 787 8.95 -4.46 -37.68
CA ALA A 787 9.33 -3.07 -37.55
C ALA A 787 8.43 -2.32 -36.55
N ARG A 788 8.98 -1.27 -35.93
CA ARG A 788 8.27 -0.34 -35.05
C ARG A 788 8.60 1.09 -35.45
N ILE A 789 7.58 1.94 -35.46
CA ILE A 789 7.73 3.40 -35.57
C ILE A 789 7.01 4.05 -34.41
N ALA A 790 7.63 5.05 -33.81
CA ALA A 790 7.07 5.82 -32.70
C ALA A 790 7.26 7.32 -32.94
N TYR A 791 6.24 8.09 -32.59
CA TYR A 791 6.28 9.53 -32.54
C TYR A 791 5.72 10.00 -31.20
N SER A 792 6.40 10.96 -30.58
CA SER A 792 5.91 11.61 -29.38
C SER A 792 6.05 13.12 -29.47
N ASN A 793 5.01 13.82 -29.05
CA ASN A 793 5.01 15.23 -28.68
C ASN A 793 4.23 15.35 -27.38
N ASN A 794 4.94 15.46 -26.27
CA ASN A 794 4.31 15.51 -24.94
C ASN A 794 3.93 16.93 -24.51
N GLY A 795 3.93 17.88 -25.45
CA GLY A 795 3.57 19.28 -25.22
C GLY A 795 4.60 20.10 -24.42
N ARG A 796 5.69 19.49 -23.95
CA ARG A 796 6.73 20.19 -23.20
C ARG A 796 7.64 20.98 -24.12
N ARG A 797 8.14 22.10 -23.61
CA ARG A 797 9.02 23.04 -24.31
C ARG A 797 10.25 23.29 -23.44
N ALA A 798 11.43 23.38 -24.04
CA ALA A 798 12.65 23.75 -23.31
C ALA A 798 12.64 25.23 -22.87
N ALA A 799 11.90 26.09 -23.57
CA ALA A 799 11.66 27.48 -23.21
C ALA A 799 10.30 27.96 -23.75
N PRO A 800 9.69 29.00 -23.15
CA PRO A 800 8.36 29.49 -23.56
C PRO A 800 8.25 29.91 -25.03
N ASP A 801 9.34 30.44 -25.59
CA ASP A 801 9.47 30.94 -26.97
C ASP A 801 9.75 29.85 -28.01
N LEU A 802 9.99 28.61 -27.59
CA LEU A 802 10.26 27.49 -28.48
C LEU A 802 9.00 26.64 -28.77
N GLY A 803 9.02 25.94 -29.90
CA GLY A 803 8.05 24.89 -30.20
C GLY A 803 8.16 23.72 -29.22
N ALA A 804 7.10 22.89 -29.14
CA ALA A 804 7.12 21.69 -28.32
C ALA A 804 8.17 20.68 -28.82
N GLY A 805 8.90 20.07 -27.87
CA GLY A 805 9.85 19.02 -28.15
C GLY A 805 9.17 17.81 -28.79
N SER A 806 9.84 17.18 -29.76
CA SER A 806 9.34 15.94 -30.38
C SER A 806 10.41 14.87 -30.48
N ALA A 807 10.00 13.61 -30.34
CA ALA A 807 10.86 12.45 -30.47
C ALA A 807 10.30 11.50 -31.54
N TRP A 808 11.17 11.07 -32.44
CA TRP A 808 10.89 10.06 -33.47
C TRP A 808 11.74 8.83 -33.21
N GLY A 809 11.14 7.65 -33.20
CA GLY A 809 11.84 6.38 -33.04
C GLY A 809 11.47 5.41 -34.14
N PHE A 810 12.45 4.65 -34.61
CA PHE A 810 12.29 3.56 -35.56
C PHE A 810 13.11 2.36 -35.09
N SER A 811 12.56 1.16 -35.22
CA SER A 811 13.35 -0.07 -35.13
C SER A 811 12.90 -1.11 -36.13
N GLY A 812 13.84 -1.95 -36.55
CA GLY A 812 13.60 -3.13 -37.37
C GLY A 812 14.34 -4.32 -36.74
N SER A 813 13.72 -5.49 -36.76
CA SER A 813 14.36 -6.73 -36.31
C SER A 813 14.10 -7.87 -37.27
N TYR A 814 15.07 -8.77 -37.36
CA TYR A 814 15.01 -9.99 -38.14
C TYR A 814 15.40 -11.18 -37.27
N VAL A 815 14.55 -12.20 -37.22
CA VAL A 815 14.80 -13.44 -36.49
C VAL A 815 14.70 -14.61 -37.45
N ASN A 816 15.78 -15.39 -37.57
CA ASN A 816 15.78 -16.63 -38.34
C ASN A 816 16.59 -17.69 -37.61
N GLY A 817 15.89 -18.61 -36.94
CA GLY A 817 16.49 -19.66 -36.14
C GLY A 817 17.42 -19.10 -35.06
N ALA A 818 18.70 -19.46 -35.14
CA ALA A 818 19.74 -19.02 -34.20
C ALA A 818 20.15 -17.55 -34.37
N LEU A 819 19.91 -16.94 -35.54
CA LEU A 819 20.36 -15.58 -35.87
C LEU A 819 19.28 -14.55 -35.55
N LYS A 820 19.67 -13.47 -34.85
CA LYS A 820 18.85 -12.27 -34.66
C LYS A 820 19.63 -11.04 -35.10
N LEU A 821 18.99 -10.16 -35.84
CA LEU A 821 19.54 -8.86 -36.25
C LEU A 821 18.58 -7.75 -35.84
N GLY A 822 19.11 -6.58 -35.53
CA GLY A 822 18.33 -5.42 -35.13
C GLY A 822 18.97 -4.12 -35.58
N ILE A 823 18.14 -3.15 -35.91
CA ILE A 823 18.51 -1.75 -36.14
C ILE A 823 17.52 -0.87 -35.39
N ALA A 824 18.01 0.23 -34.81
CA ALA A 824 17.15 1.28 -34.29
C ALA A 824 17.74 2.65 -34.55
N TYR A 825 16.86 3.62 -34.77
CA TYR A 825 17.16 5.03 -34.94
C TYR A 825 16.23 5.83 -34.06
N GLU A 826 16.75 6.83 -33.37
CA GLU A 826 15.94 7.77 -32.60
C GLU A 826 16.45 9.19 -32.80
N GLN A 827 15.52 10.14 -32.95
CA GLN A 827 15.81 11.55 -33.12
C GLN A 827 14.97 12.38 -32.15
N HIS A 828 15.62 13.31 -31.46
CA HIS A 828 14.99 14.30 -30.60
C HIS A 828 15.13 15.68 -31.23
N ASN A 829 14.03 16.40 -31.34
CA ASN A 829 14.01 17.79 -31.82
C ASN A 829 13.63 18.70 -30.65
N GLN A 830 14.40 19.76 -30.45
CA GLN A 830 14.18 20.75 -29.37
C GLN A 830 14.26 20.14 -27.96
N TYR A 831 15.10 19.10 -27.78
CA TYR A 831 15.41 18.54 -26.45
C TYR A 831 16.66 19.17 -25.83
N PHE A 832 17.56 19.73 -26.64
CA PHE A 832 18.76 20.43 -26.17
C PHE A 832 19.68 19.55 -25.32
N GLY A 833 19.83 18.26 -25.69
CA GLY A 833 20.65 17.31 -24.95
C GLY A 833 22.11 17.76 -24.83
N ILE A 834 22.63 18.51 -25.81
CA ILE A 834 24.00 19.04 -25.76
C ILE A 834 24.22 20.09 -24.67
N ALA A 835 23.18 20.86 -24.30
CA ALA A 835 23.26 21.82 -23.21
C ALA A 835 23.58 21.13 -21.86
N SER A 836 23.15 19.88 -21.71
CA SER A 836 23.44 19.01 -20.56
C SER A 836 24.84 18.40 -20.55
N LEU A 837 25.63 18.52 -21.63
CA LEU A 837 26.94 17.86 -21.79
C LEU A 837 28.15 18.74 -21.44
N GLY A 838 27.98 20.05 -21.19
CA GLY A 838 29.15 20.89 -20.87
C GLY A 838 29.01 22.40 -20.82
N ARG A 839 27.80 22.99 -20.75
CA ARG A 839 27.69 24.45 -20.51
C ARG A 839 27.98 24.79 -19.05
N ASN A 840 29.02 25.57 -18.78
CA ASN A 840 29.20 26.25 -17.50
C ASN A 840 28.10 27.32 -17.36
N ASN A 841 27.04 27.00 -16.60
CA ASN A 841 26.05 27.93 -16.09
C ASN A 841 25.36 28.83 -17.14
N ARG A 842 24.25 28.33 -17.70
CA ARG A 842 22.99 29.06 -17.96
C ARG A 842 23.09 30.57 -18.25
N GLY A 843 22.90 30.94 -19.51
CA GLY A 843 22.49 32.29 -19.92
C GLY A 843 21.96 32.25 -21.36
N VAL A 844 20.96 33.06 -21.78
CA VAL A 844 20.53 34.37 -21.23
C VAL A 844 19.02 34.62 -21.37
N GLY A 845 18.39 35.18 -20.32
CA GLY A 845 17.10 35.90 -20.42
C GLY A 845 16.37 36.08 -19.08
N SER A 846 16.38 35.07 -18.22
CA SER A 846 15.98 35.14 -16.81
C SER A 846 16.71 34.02 -16.07
N SER A 847 16.75 34.05 -14.75
CA SER A 847 17.29 32.96 -13.91
C SER A 847 16.49 31.64 -14.02
N ALA A 848 15.74 31.41 -15.12
CA ALA A 848 14.76 30.34 -15.27
C ALA A 848 14.91 29.44 -16.51
N THR A 849 15.63 29.77 -17.59
CA THR A 849 15.77 28.88 -18.79
C THR A 849 17.22 28.56 -19.18
N ALA A 850 17.47 27.36 -19.74
CA ALA A 850 18.82 26.82 -20.05
C ALA A 850 19.25 26.95 -21.53
N VAL A 851 18.40 27.55 -22.37
CA VAL A 851 18.59 27.66 -23.84
C VAL A 851 18.50 29.12 -24.28
N THR A 852 19.32 29.51 -25.26
CA THR A 852 19.35 30.88 -25.81
C THR A 852 18.26 31.10 -26.85
N GLN A 853 17.71 32.31 -26.89
CA GLN A 853 16.66 32.68 -27.85
C GLN A 853 17.13 32.48 -29.30
N GLY A 854 16.31 31.81 -30.11
CA GLY A 854 16.62 31.52 -31.52
C GLY A 854 17.38 30.21 -31.76
N THR A 855 17.89 29.56 -30.71
CA THR A 855 18.62 28.29 -30.84
C THR A 855 17.67 27.13 -31.12
N SER A 856 18.09 26.20 -31.97
CA SER A 856 17.37 24.95 -32.21
C SER A 856 18.26 23.73 -31.96
N SER A 857 17.68 22.64 -31.46
CA SER A 857 18.40 21.39 -31.18
C SER A 857 17.88 20.23 -32.04
N ARG A 858 18.81 19.40 -32.54
CA ARG A 858 18.52 18.13 -33.20
C ARG A 858 19.54 17.07 -32.81
N ASP A 859 19.12 16.16 -31.96
CA ASP A 859 19.94 15.06 -31.45
C ASP A 859 19.46 13.74 -32.08
N TRP A 860 20.37 12.82 -32.36
CA TRP A 860 20.01 11.50 -32.89
C TRP A 860 20.96 10.40 -32.46
N ALA A 861 20.44 9.17 -32.41
CA ALA A 861 21.21 7.96 -32.18
C ALA A 861 20.78 6.86 -33.15
N VAL A 862 21.76 6.06 -33.58
CA VAL A 862 21.56 4.82 -34.32
C VAL A 862 22.27 3.69 -33.61
N SER A 863 21.63 2.52 -33.55
CA SER A 863 22.19 1.32 -32.96
C SER A 863 21.91 0.10 -33.83
N LEU A 864 22.90 -0.78 -33.93
CA LEU A 864 22.85 -2.05 -34.64
C LEU A 864 23.10 -3.18 -33.64
N GLY A 865 22.24 -4.19 -33.67
CA GLY A 865 22.31 -5.37 -32.84
C GLY A 865 22.43 -6.63 -33.68
N ALA A 866 23.25 -7.57 -33.23
CA ALA A 866 23.31 -8.93 -33.77
C ALA A 866 23.46 -9.93 -32.64
N SER A 867 22.79 -11.08 -32.73
CA SER A 867 23.08 -12.21 -31.86
C SER A 867 22.95 -13.54 -32.59
N TYR A 868 23.73 -14.51 -32.12
CA TYR A 868 23.74 -15.87 -32.66
C TYR A 868 23.78 -16.89 -31.53
N THR A 869 22.82 -17.81 -31.52
CA THR A 869 22.71 -18.86 -30.50
C THR A 869 23.29 -20.19 -31.03
N LEU A 870 24.36 -20.66 -30.40
CA LEU A 870 24.99 -21.96 -30.64
C LEU A 870 24.77 -22.88 -29.44
N GLY A 871 23.80 -23.80 -29.55
CA GLY A 871 23.43 -24.70 -28.46
C GLY A 871 22.95 -23.93 -27.24
N ALA A 872 23.65 -24.09 -26.12
CA ALA A 872 23.35 -23.40 -24.86
C ALA A 872 23.98 -21.98 -24.75
N THR A 873 24.78 -21.57 -25.74
CA THR A 873 25.53 -20.30 -25.73
C THR A 873 24.93 -19.30 -26.71
N THR A 874 24.72 -18.06 -26.31
CA THR A 874 24.37 -16.96 -27.21
C THR A 874 25.46 -15.90 -27.22
N PHE A 875 25.96 -15.55 -28.40
CA PHE A 875 26.85 -14.43 -28.61
C PHE A 875 26.03 -13.23 -29.08
N SER A 876 26.30 -12.04 -28.56
CA SER A 876 25.64 -10.81 -28.98
C SER A 876 26.63 -9.68 -29.21
N MET A 877 26.23 -8.72 -30.04
CA MET A 877 27.00 -7.52 -30.34
C MET A 877 26.05 -6.34 -30.51
N LEU A 878 26.45 -5.20 -29.94
CA LEU A 878 25.82 -3.91 -30.09
C LEU A 878 26.84 -2.90 -30.62
N LEU A 879 26.44 -2.10 -31.59
CA LEU A 879 27.18 -0.98 -32.14
C LEU A 879 26.28 0.24 -32.14
N ASP A 880 26.71 1.36 -31.55
CA ASP A 880 25.93 2.60 -31.61
C ASP A 880 26.77 3.79 -32.08
N LYS A 881 26.06 4.78 -32.61
CA LYS A 881 26.58 6.10 -32.91
C LYS A 881 25.53 7.11 -32.49
N LEU A 882 25.95 8.08 -31.68
CA LEU A 882 25.09 9.18 -31.24
C LEU A 882 25.67 10.52 -31.68
N SER A 883 24.79 11.50 -31.80
CA SER A 883 25.09 12.87 -32.19
C SER A 883 24.18 13.80 -31.42
N TYR A 884 24.78 14.82 -30.82
CA TYR A 884 24.07 15.96 -30.24
C TYR A 884 24.49 17.21 -30.99
N ALA A 885 23.55 18.09 -31.31
CA ALA A 885 23.85 19.30 -32.06
C ALA A 885 22.83 20.41 -31.81
N GLU A 886 23.34 21.63 -31.69
CA GLU A 886 22.56 22.87 -31.72
C GLU A 886 22.93 23.72 -32.93
N SER A 887 21.95 24.45 -33.45
CA SER A 887 22.10 25.46 -34.51
C SER A 887 21.71 26.84 -33.98
N ASP A 888 22.33 27.88 -34.52
CA ASP A 888 22.08 29.29 -34.18
C ASP A 888 22.39 29.66 -32.71
N VAL A 889 23.36 28.96 -32.12
CA VAL A 889 23.83 29.19 -30.74
C VAL A 889 24.46 30.57 -30.61
N ILE A 890 23.92 31.39 -29.71
CA ILE A 890 24.54 32.65 -29.29
C ILE A 890 25.70 32.33 -28.31
N PRO A 891 26.97 32.65 -28.63
CA PRO A 891 28.12 32.21 -27.83
C PRO A 891 28.29 33.04 -26.54
N GLY A 892 28.76 32.41 -25.46
CA GLY A 892 29.13 33.08 -24.21
C GLY A 892 30.49 33.83 -24.26
N ASN A 893 30.75 34.67 -23.24
CA ASN A 893 31.93 35.56 -23.16
C ASN A 893 33.14 35.01 -22.39
N THR A 894 33.09 33.81 -21.78
CA THR A 894 34.13 33.36 -20.83
C THR A 894 34.62 31.90 -21.00
N VAL A 895 33.88 31.00 -21.66
CA VAL A 895 34.24 29.59 -21.92
C VAL A 895 33.62 29.16 -23.26
N PRO A 896 34.25 28.29 -24.07
CA PRO A 896 33.62 27.80 -25.30
C PRO A 896 32.44 26.87 -25.03
N ASP A 897 31.32 27.09 -25.72
CA ASP A 897 30.12 26.27 -25.64
C ASP A 897 30.21 25.10 -26.62
N LEU A 898 29.83 23.89 -26.19
CA LEU A 898 29.77 22.71 -27.07
C LEU A 898 28.63 22.88 -28.07
N GLN A 899 28.95 22.97 -29.36
CA GLN A 899 27.97 23.14 -30.45
C GLN A 899 27.56 21.80 -31.04
N SER A 900 28.50 20.86 -31.16
CA SER A 900 28.24 19.50 -31.63
C SER A 900 29.10 18.47 -30.87
N TYR A 901 28.55 17.28 -30.63
CA TYR A 901 29.30 16.14 -30.09
C TYR A 901 28.81 14.84 -30.69
N ARG A 902 29.75 14.00 -31.15
CA ARG A 902 29.47 12.70 -31.76
C ARG A 902 30.42 11.64 -31.22
N ARG A 903 29.90 10.46 -30.87
CA ARG A 903 30.72 9.33 -30.45
C ARG A 903 30.17 8.00 -30.95
N ARG A 904 31.03 6.99 -30.99
CA ARG A 904 30.66 5.60 -31.29
C ARG A 904 30.95 4.73 -30.08
N ALA A 905 30.13 3.70 -29.85
CA ALA A 905 30.47 2.67 -28.89
C ALA A 905 30.14 1.28 -29.46
N ARG A 906 30.77 0.28 -28.85
CA ARG A 906 30.58 -1.13 -29.19
C ARG A 906 30.53 -1.95 -27.92
N LEU A 907 29.72 -2.99 -27.91
CA LEU A 907 29.62 -3.96 -26.83
C LEU A 907 29.50 -5.36 -27.41
N PHE A 908 30.25 -6.29 -26.85
CA PHE A 908 30.15 -7.72 -27.13
C PHE A 908 29.65 -8.43 -25.89
N GLY A 909 28.74 -9.39 -26.08
CA GLY A 909 28.07 -10.12 -25.01
C GLY A 909 28.10 -11.62 -25.24
N VAL A 910 28.11 -12.38 -24.15
CA VAL A 910 27.97 -13.83 -24.15
C VAL A 910 27.03 -14.23 -23.03
N THR A 911 26.06 -15.09 -23.32
CA THR A 911 25.29 -15.82 -22.31
C THR A 911 25.46 -17.33 -22.52
N HIS A 912 25.53 -18.09 -21.43
CA HIS A 912 25.63 -19.55 -21.49
C HIS A 912 24.75 -20.19 -20.44
N THR A 913 23.90 -21.13 -20.86
CA THR A 913 22.92 -21.80 -20.00
C THR A 913 23.42 -23.17 -19.54
N LEU A 914 23.33 -23.45 -18.24
CA LEU A 914 23.81 -24.66 -17.57
C LEU A 914 22.73 -25.16 -16.61
N GLY A 915 21.72 -25.84 -17.14
CA GLY A 915 20.56 -26.30 -16.36
C GLY A 915 19.80 -25.12 -15.75
N ALA A 916 19.77 -25.03 -14.42
CA ALA A 916 19.13 -23.91 -13.70
C ALA A 916 20.01 -22.65 -13.62
N TRP A 917 21.26 -22.72 -14.07
CA TRP A 917 22.21 -21.60 -14.03
C TRP A 917 22.37 -20.96 -15.40
N GLU A 918 22.67 -19.66 -15.41
CA GLU A 918 23.01 -18.89 -16.59
C GLU A 918 24.21 -17.98 -16.28
N LEU A 919 25.27 -18.13 -17.07
CA LEU A 919 26.45 -17.28 -17.05
C LEU A 919 26.25 -16.15 -18.06
N ARG A 920 26.63 -14.93 -17.69
CA ARG A 920 26.53 -13.73 -18.51
C ARG A 920 27.85 -12.99 -18.49
N ALA A 921 28.28 -12.45 -19.62
CA ALA A 921 29.46 -11.61 -19.71
C ALA A 921 29.27 -10.56 -20.80
N SER A 922 29.79 -9.36 -20.58
CA SER A 922 29.86 -8.33 -21.62
C SER A 922 31.12 -7.48 -21.51
N ALA A 923 31.64 -7.06 -22.65
CA ALA A 923 32.75 -6.12 -22.74
C ALA A 923 32.43 -5.02 -23.76
N GLY A 924 32.55 -3.75 -23.36
CA GLY A 924 32.25 -2.60 -24.19
C GLY A 924 33.34 -1.54 -24.21
N ARG A 925 33.38 -0.74 -25.28
CA ARG A 925 34.26 0.44 -25.41
C ARG A 925 33.49 1.59 -26.07
N ALA A 926 33.53 2.75 -25.44
CA ALA A 926 33.15 4.02 -26.05
C ALA A 926 34.39 4.75 -26.59
N SER A 927 34.30 5.25 -27.83
CA SER A 927 35.32 6.11 -28.41
C SER A 927 35.23 7.52 -27.81
N PRO A 928 36.33 8.29 -27.73
CA PRO A 928 36.29 9.67 -27.26
C PRO A 928 35.41 10.59 -28.13
N GLY A 929 35.23 10.25 -29.42
CA GLY A 929 34.34 10.98 -30.32
C GLY A 929 34.97 12.21 -30.96
N SER A 930 34.13 13.11 -31.47
CA SER A 930 34.50 14.38 -32.08
C SER A 930 33.53 15.48 -31.63
N CYS A 931 34.00 16.72 -31.57
CA CYS A 931 33.18 17.85 -31.15
C CYS A 931 33.53 19.13 -31.89
N ASP A 932 32.55 20.04 -31.91
CA ASP A 932 32.70 21.42 -32.35
C ASP A 932 32.28 22.34 -31.20
N THR A 933 32.97 23.47 -31.03
CA THR A 933 32.61 24.49 -30.03
C THR A 933 32.36 25.84 -30.67
N VAL A 934 31.59 26.68 -29.98
CA VAL A 934 31.31 28.06 -30.36
C VAL A 934 31.75 29.01 -29.25
N SER A 935 32.40 30.12 -29.60
CA SER A 935 32.83 31.15 -28.65
C SER A 935 33.00 32.51 -29.32
N ASN A 936 32.77 33.57 -28.54
CA ASN A 936 33.08 34.95 -28.94
C ASN A 936 34.60 35.21 -29.00
N ASP A 937 35.41 34.38 -28.33
CA ASP A 937 36.87 34.38 -28.44
C ASP A 937 37.35 33.31 -29.44
N PRO A 938 37.92 33.68 -30.60
CA PRO A 938 38.46 32.72 -31.57
C PRO A 938 39.51 31.76 -30.99
N ALA A 939 40.28 32.18 -29.98
CA ALA A 939 41.29 31.33 -29.34
C ALA A 939 40.67 30.17 -28.55
N LEU A 940 39.41 30.30 -28.14
CA LEU A 940 38.67 29.29 -27.38
C LEU A 940 37.88 28.31 -28.26
N ARG A 941 37.83 28.49 -29.59
CA ARG A 941 37.04 27.66 -30.53
C ARG A 941 37.63 26.27 -30.82
N SER A 942 38.73 25.90 -30.18
CA SER A 942 39.28 24.55 -30.31
C SER A 942 38.50 23.57 -29.43
N CYS A 943 38.19 22.39 -29.97
CA CYS A 943 37.49 21.34 -29.25
C CYS A 943 38.34 20.06 -29.20
N SER A 944 38.54 19.50 -28.01
CA SER A 944 39.32 18.26 -27.82
C SER A 944 38.49 17.22 -27.08
N THR A 945 38.17 16.13 -27.75
CA THR A 945 37.51 14.98 -27.13
C THR A 945 38.49 14.02 -26.45
N ALA A 946 39.79 14.36 -26.37
CA ALA A 946 40.79 13.49 -25.76
C ALA A 946 40.39 13.12 -24.32
N GLY A 947 40.41 11.82 -24.02
CA GLY A 947 40.06 11.32 -22.69
C GLY A 947 38.55 11.19 -22.40
N LEU A 948 37.65 11.37 -23.38
CA LEU A 948 36.20 11.14 -23.21
C LEU A 948 35.74 9.68 -23.46
N GLY A 949 36.67 8.75 -23.64
CA GLY A 949 36.36 7.32 -23.84
C GLY A 949 36.15 6.55 -22.53
N ALA A 950 35.64 5.32 -22.62
CA ALA A 950 35.56 4.40 -21.48
C ALA A 950 35.50 2.93 -21.93
N THR A 951 35.90 2.00 -21.06
CA THR A 951 35.68 0.55 -21.22
C THR A 951 34.75 0.03 -20.13
N LEU A 952 33.83 -0.88 -20.48
CA LEU A 952 32.99 -1.63 -19.55
C LEU A 952 33.35 -3.11 -19.60
N VAL A 953 33.46 -3.76 -18.46
CA VAL A 953 33.46 -5.22 -18.32
C VAL A 953 32.41 -5.59 -17.29
N ALA A 954 31.49 -6.50 -17.63
CA ALA A 954 30.51 -7.03 -16.69
C ALA A 954 30.44 -8.56 -16.76
N LEU A 955 30.25 -9.19 -15.61
CA LEU A 955 30.09 -10.63 -15.42
C LEU A 955 28.84 -10.87 -14.57
N GLY A 956 28.07 -11.90 -14.89
CA GLY A 956 26.85 -12.23 -14.19
C GLY A 956 26.68 -13.74 -14.02
N LEU A 957 26.14 -14.12 -12.88
CA LEU A 957 25.70 -15.47 -12.60
C LEU A 957 24.24 -15.40 -12.15
N ASN A 958 23.33 -16.02 -12.90
CA ASN A 958 21.92 -16.08 -12.59
C ASN A 958 21.50 -17.53 -12.32
N ARG A 959 20.67 -17.75 -11.32
CA ARG A 959 20.08 -19.06 -10.99
C ARG A 959 18.56 -18.94 -10.94
N THR A 960 17.89 -19.70 -11.78
CA THR A 960 16.44 -19.88 -11.71
C THR A 960 16.13 -20.82 -10.55
N VAL A 961 15.50 -20.29 -9.49
CA VAL A 961 15.10 -21.05 -8.29
C VAL A 961 13.73 -21.70 -8.51
N SER A 962 12.84 -20.96 -9.16
CA SER A 962 11.52 -21.43 -9.60
C SER A 962 11.13 -20.70 -10.88
N LYS A 963 9.97 -21.04 -11.45
CA LYS A 963 9.41 -20.33 -12.61
C LYS A 963 9.34 -18.80 -12.42
N ASN A 964 9.18 -18.37 -11.18
CA ASN A 964 8.86 -16.99 -10.80
C ASN A 964 9.97 -16.32 -9.99
N LEU A 965 11.02 -17.04 -9.60
CA LEU A 965 12.12 -16.51 -8.80
C LEU A 965 13.47 -16.86 -9.41
N SER A 966 14.28 -15.85 -9.64
CA SER A 966 15.70 -16.00 -9.95
C SER A 966 16.55 -15.22 -8.96
N VAL A 967 17.71 -15.77 -8.59
CA VAL A 967 18.73 -15.07 -7.79
C VAL A 967 19.95 -14.87 -8.67
N TYR A 968 20.60 -13.71 -8.57
CA TYR A 968 21.75 -13.39 -9.41
C TYR A 968 22.83 -12.64 -8.65
N GLY A 969 24.06 -12.81 -9.11
CA GLY A 969 25.21 -11.99 -8.74
C GLY A 969 25.76 -11.31 -9.99
N THR A 970 26.17 -10.05 -9.86
CA THR A 970 26.73 -9.24 -10.94
C THR A 970 28.04 -8.61 -10.48
N TYR A 971 29.04 -8.60 -11.35
CA TYR A 971 30.22 -7.76 -11.25
C TYR A 971 30.25 -6.82 -12.44
N SER A 972 30.54 -5.55 -12.23
CA SER A 972 30.71 -4.59 -13.33
C SER A 972 31.81 -3.60 -13.01
N ARG A 973 32.66 -3.29 -14.00
CA ARG A 973 33.67 -2.25 -13.92
C ARG A 973 33.66 -1.40 -15.17
N ILE A 974 33.46 -0.11 -14.99
CA ILE A 974 33.65 0.92 -16.01
C ILE A 974 34.98 1.60 -15.71
N ARG A 975 35.93 1.54 -16.66
CA ARG A 975 37.15 2.34 -16.61
C ARG A 975 36.98 3.58 -17.48
N ASN A 976 37.08 4.75 -16.86
CA ASN A 976 36.92 6.02 -17.54
C ASN A 976 38.28 6.54 -17.99
N ASP A 977 38.37 7.03 -19.24
CA ASP A 977 39.54 7.80 -19.65
C ASP A 977 39.53 9.18 -18.91
N GLY A 978 40.66 9.89 -18.85
CA GLY A 978 40.87 11.00 -17.89
C GLY A 978 39.95 12.22 -17.96
N SER A 979 39.05 12.32 -18.94
CA SER A 979 38.04 13.38 -19.07
C SER A 979 36.60 12.84 -19.11
N ALA A 980 36.43 11.52 -19.02
CA ALA A 980 35.15 10.85 -19.15
C ALA A 980 34.41 10.74 -17.81
N SER A 981 33.09 10.55 -17.90
CA SER A 981 32.23 10.28 -16.74
C SER A 981 31.09 9.35 -17.16
N TYR A 982 31.44 8.09 -17.44
CA TYR A 982 30.48 7.01 -17.62
C TYR A 982 30.17 6.36 -16.27
N ASN A 983 28.95 5.83 -16.15
CA ASN A 983 28.42 5.29 -14.90
C ASN A 983 27.49 4.09 -15.18
N PHE A 984 27.12 3.35 -14.13
CA PHE A 984 26.14 2.27 -14.26
C PHE A 984 24.78 2.80 -14.71
N ARG A 985 24.05 1.95 -15.45
CA ARG A 985 22.73 2.31 -15.95
C ARG A 985 21.76 2.57 -14.79
N THR A 986 21.58 1.55 -13.93
CA THR A 986 20.60 1.58 -12.85
C THR A 986 21.17 2.31 -11.65
N GLY A 987 20.48 3.38 -11.22
CA GLY A 987 20.90 4.19 -10.09
C GLY A 987 22.34 4.61 -10.29
N ALA A 988 22.64 5.34 -11.37
CA ALA A 988 23.95 5.93 -11.56
C ALA A 988 24.45 6.51 -10.23
N VAL A 989 25.75 6.44 -9.96
CA VAL A 989 26.37 6.93 -8.71
C VAL A 989 26.27 8.46 -8.59
N PHE A 990 25.18 9.07 -9.06
CA PHE A 990 24.77 10.46 -8.90
C PHE A 990 23.71 10.50 -7.80
N ALA A 991 24.14 10.77 -6.58
CA ALA A 991 23.28 10.90 -5.41
C ALA A 991 23.99 11.79 -4.38
N SER A 992 23.52 13.02 -4.21
CA SER A 992 23.97 14.06 -3.24
C SER A 992 25.45 14.51 -3.29
N ALA A 993 25.68 15.74 -2.80
CA ALA A 993 27.00 16.32 -2.61
C ALA A 993 27.89 15.43 -1.73
N GLY A 994 28.73 14.60 -2.37
CA GLY A 994 29.72 13.75 -1.71
C GLY A 994 29.97 12.38 -2.37
N ASN A 995 29.05 11.87 -3.20
CA ASN A 995 29.14 10.50 -3.75
C ASN A 995 29.32 10.39 -5.28
N THR A 996 29.19 11.48 -6.03
CA THR A 996 29.43 11.52 -7.47
C THR A 996 30.88 11.20 -7.80
N PRO A 997 31.19 10.19 -8.66
CA PRO A 997 32.55 9.92 -9.09
C PRO A 997 33.14 11.19 -9.74
N GLY A 998 34.38 11.53 -9.38
CA GLY A 998 35.11 12.60 -10.06
C GLY A 998 35.31 12.26 -11.54
N VAL A 999 35.59 13.27 -12.35
CA VAL A 999 35.96 13.06 -13.76
C VAL A 999 37.13 12.08 -13.85
N GLY A 1000 37.05 11.14 -14.79
CA GLY A 1000 38.03 10.07 -15.00
C GLY A 1000 38.01 8.95 -13.96
N ALA A 1001 37.13 8.99 -12.95
CA ALA A 1001 37.06 7.93 -11.95
C ALA A 1001 36.49 6.64 -12.54
N ASP A 1002 37.17 5.53 -12.31
CA ASP A 1002 36.65 4.18 -12.50
C ASP A 1002 35.48 3.91 -11.55
N VAL A 1003 34.48 3.17 -12.02
CA VAL A 1003 33.35 2.73 -11.20
C VAL A 1003 33.30 1.21 -11.21
N THR A 1004 33.42 0.61 -10.02
CA THR A 1004 33.37 -0.86 -9.83
C THR A 1004 32.21 -1.21 -8.91
N GLY A 1005 31.45 -2.25 -9.26
CA GLY A 1005 30.27 -2.69 -8.54
C GLY A 1005 30.21 -4.21 -8.40
N TYR A 1006 29.82 -4.67 -7.21
CA TYR A 1006 29.45 -6.06 -6.93
C TYR A 1006 28.01 -6.08 -6.44
N GLY A 1007 27.12 -6.69 -7.22
CA GLY A 1007 25.70 -6.80 -6.92
C GLY A 1007 25.31 -8.23 -6.58
N LEU A 1008 24.45 -8.40 -5.57
CA LEU A 1008 23.75 -9.65 -5.31
C LEU A 1008 22.26 -9.33 -5.17
N GLY A 1009 21.45 -9.94 -6.00
CA GLY A 1009 20.05 -9.60 -6.11
C GLY A 1009 19.15 -10.80 -6.35
N PHE A 1010 17.86 -10.53 -6.31
CA PHE A 1010 16.84 -11.47 -6.74
C PHE A 1010 15.87 -10.76 -7.67
N LYS A 1011 15.20 -11.54 -8.50
CA LYS A 1011 14.09 -11.09 -9.34
C LYS A 1011 12.96 -12.07 -9.18
N TYR A 1012 11.85 -11.55 -8.70
CA TYR A 1012 10.58 -12.24 -8.63
C TYR A 1012 9.68 -11.72 -9.74
N ARG A 1013 8.99 -12.58 -10.48
CA ARG A 1013 8.02 -12.22 -11.54
C ARG A 1013 6.71 -12.95 -11.30
N PHE A 1014 5.59 -12.27 -11.52
CA PHE A 1014 4.25 -12.80 -11.30
C PHE A 1014 3.26 -12.36 -12.37
#